data_AF-A0AAU2A1D6-F1
#
_entry.id   AF-A0AAU2A1D6-F1
#
_cell.length_a   1.000
_cell.length_b   1.000
_cell.length_c   1.000
_cell.angle_alpha   90.00
_cell.angle_beta   90.00
_cell.angle_gamma   90.00
#
_symmetry.space_group_name_H-M   'P 1'
#
loop_
_entity.id
_entity.type
_entity.pdbx_description
1 polymer ?
#
loop_
_entity_poly.entity_id
_entity_poly.type
_entity_poly.pdbx_seq_one_letter_code
_entity_poly.pdbx_strand_id
1 'polypeptide(L)'
;MLTKALTGMWEQIGSELWSGGLTDDVVRPLESEVFRDFQEWHQKVYHVIPGRHAGLLPGESALRWEADGKSIGLVTVNTVFRMVSADADDGLAGCAEEQLRCAVGEEFDTWAGSNDLTLLLAGHTGSLPDLSGLPSPVLPLAGSGDEDALWHVLPHGADSVHQLLRVNLARGTRPEVTDIGTGHTLALQGPRFPTPEQAPARATQDASPQEDCEEGPLLDAFYQQAATGRMVLVLVSGPEANGGPIDTDELNRRLAQAAFGAMPHPIPPLKETWAAAREELTPQQLEHHLQALRGAPGAFPQAAHRLLRSPWWRIYDFTGSDTFATAVAQNPKLAETVSLVNAGQAGPGDKKSVVEVIAMNGTVGNTSGTVDFGEIPVNGSDPRNLWFRQFQAEVLIRPTLFMALSPDSAALWETLAMTGRLSGAEEFPGFIVTSDGTLADRARLRRASLSHIRQSPFTFSTHCLPSGHQSLIEGQRLLAQSYAGELKGTGVARVATLVSKASKGSRGFLEGRDAEWGDIIDKVAAELSMKDALEDAGRTSSGSRAPIVLLKGSAGSGKTTALMQYAYRLHAMGKNVGWVDRDVSVSRRTIEAQAREHRLNAIFIDDVDIFGKQATSLLKNLSNGGQTLVVAAIRTTRENELDATFTPDIVQADTPLNDDDLRKLIKVLKKNGLLGILKQHRLPHQRINTLRTICEKSLLAAMIQVVTGEPFEAKIRSEFQQLDSGQRAAYATVCLFESALIYKQRGIDEEDLLLIVASPAAPTRRHRDAVSQLVRMGMLVRAADGRLRCRQRAIADSVVDSVLRANLDQLASVARHLLVFYAARARNIQDNDHPIRRAMIRLLSHSLMRDLKLPVETVREIYDAAHDSLQDDRHYWLQRGSFELEHGHLRIARNHLETAKGCDGGEQDPLVRTTSSAIHLKAAAEAPKNPGLESAAVNAVHDLHAVTKQCGASAPHSYAILAREGTKWLDSCISTLAAQVFLDTKTLILEVIAEGKVFCRNNHQFMDIAATYEPVLKKLLPKGPGVPL
;
A
#
# COMPACT_ATOMS: atom_id res chain seq x y z
N MET A 1 15.64 -30.64 20.00
CA MET A 1 17.01 -30.09 20.09
C MET A 1 17.54 -29.81 18.69
N LEU A 2 17.51 -30.80 17.79
CA LEU A 2 17.86 -30.69 16.37
C LEU A 2 17.19 -29.50 15.63
N THR A 3 15.88 -29.32 15.78
CA THR A 3 15.15 -28.17 15.18
C THR A 3 15.70 -26.82 15.61
N LYS A 4 15.94 -26.62 16.92
CA LYS A 4 16.47 -25.36 17.44
C LYS A 4 17.89 -25.09 16.96
N ALA A 5 18.69 -26.14 16.82
CA ALA A 5 20.06 -26.06 16.31
C ALA A 5 20.08 -25.61 14.84
N LEU A 6 19.31 -26.28 13.98
CA LEU A 6 19.34 -26.06 12.52
C LEU A 6 18.60 -24.81 12.04
N THR A 7 17.64 -24.29 12.82
CA THR A 7 16.92 -23.05 12.47
C THR A 7 17.49 -21.85 13.20
N GLY A 8 17.35 -21.79 14.53
CA GLY A 8 17.62 -20.60 15.33
C GLY A 8 19.07 -20.40 15.79
N MET A 9 19.93 -21.41 15.70
CA MET A 9 21.33 -21.34 16.15
C MET A 9 22.35 -21.56 15.01
N TRP A 10 21.90 -21.53 13.75
CA TRP A 10 22.73 -21.90 12.59
C TRP A 10 24.05 -21.12 12.49
N GLU A 11 24.01 -19.81 12.70
CA GLU A 11 25.21 -18.94 12.69
C GLU A 11 26.28 -19.35 13.71
N GLN A 12 25.88 -20.03 14.80
CA GLN A 12 26.79 -20.46 15.86
C GLN A 12 27.36 -21.86 15.63
N ILE A 13 26.63 -22.74 14.92
CA ILE A 13 26.97 -24.16 14.80
C ILE A 13 27.41 -24.57 13.40
N GLY A 14 27.17 -23.74 12.37
CA GLY A 14 27.41 -24.10 10.97
C GLY A 14 28.87 -24.46 10.68
N SER A 15 29.83 -23.66 11.18
CA SER A 15 31.26 -23.92 11.01
C SER A 15 31.73 -25.20 11.72
N GLU A 16 31.15 -25.52 12.87
CA GLU A 16 31.41 -26.75 13.62
C GLU A 16 30.82 -27.99 12.92
N LEU A 17 29.65 -27.85 12.30
CA LEU A 17 29.06 -28.90 11.47
C LEU A 17 29.97 -29.24 10.28
N TRP A 18 30.39 -28.25 9.49
CA TRP A 18 31.18 -28.48 8.28
C TRP A 18 32.60 -29.00 8.56
N SER A 19 33.12 -28.76 9.76
CA SER A 19 34.39 -29.35 10.23
C SER A 19 34.23 -30.78 10.79
N GLY A 20 33.00 -31.31 10.80
CA GLY A 20 32.67 -32.67 11.27
C GLY A 20 32.45 -32.81 12.78
N GLY A 21 32.53 -31.71 13.55
CA GLY A 21 32.40 -31.71 15.02
C GLY A 21 31.02 -32.12 15.52
N LEU A 22 29.98 -31.93 14.69
CA LEU A 22 28.58 -32.23 15.05
C LEU A 22 28.00 -33.46 14.31
N THR A 23 28.86 -34.39 13.90
CA THR A 23 28.43 -35.60 13.17
C THR A 23 27.45 -36.44 14.00
N ASP A 24 27.74 -36.66 15.28
CA ASP A 24 26.91 -37.50 16.15
C ASP A 24 25.64 -36.78 16.65
N ASP A 25 25.69 -35.45 16.79
CA ASP A 25 24.63 -34.64 17.38
C ASP A 25 23.64 -34.05 16.36
N VAL A 26 24.06 -33.91 15.09
CA VAL A 26 23.25 -33.30 14.03
C VAL A 26 23.13 -34.21 12.81
N VAL A 27 24.24 -34.70 12.26
CA VAL A 27 24.20 -35.50 11.02
C VAL A 27 23.53 -36.86 11.25
N ARG A 28 23.92 -37.60 12.30
CA ARG A 28 23.34 -38.92 12.61
C ARG A 28 21.83 -38.84 12.91
N PRO A 29 21.31 -37.84 13.66
CA PRO A 29 19.86 -37.61 13.79
C PRO A 29 19.16 -37.24 12.48
N LEU A 30 19.80 -36.45 11.60
CA LEU A 30 19.24 -36.17 10.27
C LEU A 30 19.09 -37.45 9.44
N GLU A 31 20.06 -38.37 9.51
CA GLU A 31 20.00 -39.66 8.83
C GLU A 31 18.95 -40.61 9.42
N SER A 32 18.86 -40.71 10.75
CA SER A 32 18.06 -41.73 11.43
C SER A 32 16.64 -41.31 11.76
N GLU A 33 16.37 -40.01 11.87
CA GLU A 33 15.06 -39.47 12.29
C GLU A 33 14.37 -38.68 11.17
N VAL A 34 15.07 -37.76 10.49
CA VAL A 34 14.45 -36.83 9.51
C VAL A 34 14.40 -37.43 8.11
N PHE A 35 15.52 -37.94 7.62
CA PHE A 35 15.66 -38.52 6.27
C PHE A 35 15.72 -40.04 6.29
N ARG A 36 15.17 -40.69 7.33
CA ARG A 36 15.23 -42.15 7.51
C ARG A 36 14.71 -42.91 6.30
N ASP A 37 13.52 -42.56 5.82
CA ASP A 37 12.88 -43.26 4.70
C ASP A 37 13.68 -43.08 3.39
N PHE A 38 14.28 -41.89 3.20
CA PHE A 38 15.22 -41.64 2.11
C PHE A 38 16.48 -42.48 2.24
N GLN A 39 17.08 -42.58 3.43
CA GLN A 39 18.27 -43.38 3.68
C GLN A 39 18.03 -44.87 3.47
N GLU A 40 16.88 -45.39 3.90
CA GLU A 40 16.48 -46.78 3.64
C GLU A 40 16.32 -47.06 2.14
N TRP A 41 15.72 -46.13 1.39
CA TRP A 41 15.61 -46.24 -0.07
C TRP A 41 16.99 -46.16 -0.73
N HIS A 42 17.77 -45.17 -0.36
CA HIS A 42 19.10 -44.88 -0.88
C HIS A 42 19.99 -46.10 -0.73
N GLN A 43 20.13 -46.67 0.47
CA GLN A 43 20.90 -47.88 0.74
C GLN A 43 20.47 -49.08 -0.13
N LYS A 44 19.17 -49.26 -0.41
CA LYS A 44 18.68 -50.35 -1.27
C LYS A 44 19.07 -50.18 -2.74
N VAL A 45 19.26 -48.96 -3.21
CA VAL A 45 19.54 -48.62 -4.63
C VAL A 45 21.04 -48.39 -4.89
N TYR A 46 21.84 -48.14 -3.85
CA TYR A 46 23.13 -47.44 -3.97
C TYR A 46 24.42 -48.24 -4.18
N HIS A 47 24.39 -49.57 -4.14
CA HIS A 47 25.62 -50.34 -3.89
C HIS A 47 26.64 -50.42 -5.05
N VAL A 48 26.48 -49.71 -6.19
CA VAL A 48 27.28 -49.99 -7.39
C VAL A 48 27.62 -48.76 -8.26
N ILE A 49 28.12 -47.65 -7.68
CA ILE A 49 28.66 -46.52 -8.47
C ILE A 49 30.14 -46.30 -8.16
N PRO A 50 31.07 -46.83 -8.99
CA PRO A 50 32.51 -46.62 -8.84
C PRO A 50 32.90 -45.14 -8.99
N GLY A 51 33.85 -44.66 -8.19
CA GLY A 51 34.40 -43.29 -8.30
C GLY A 51 33.56 -42.20 -7.64
N ARG A 52 32.57 -42.58 -6.84
CA ARG A 52 31.69 -41.64 -6.12
C ARG A 52 32.24 -41.26 -4.75
N HIS A 53 32.20 -39.97 -4.45
CA HIS A 53 32.50 -39.40 -3.13
C HIS A 53 31.18 -39.12 -2.39
N ALA A 54 31.08 -39.52 -1.13
CA ALA A 54 29.91 -39.25 -0.29
C ALA A 54 30.10 -37.93 0.46
N GLY A 55 29.10 -37.05 0.43
CA GLY A 55 29.10 -35.81 1.18
C GLY A 55 28.81 -36.01 2.67
N LEU A 56 28.74 -34.90 3.40
CA LEU A 56 28.51 -34.92 4.85
C LEU A 56 27.04 -35.18 5.20
N LEU A 57 26.09 -34.60 4.45
CA LEU A 57 24.67 -34.69 4.77
C LEU A 57 23.96 -35.82 3.99
N PRO A 58 22.77 -36.26 4.46
CA PRO A 58 21.94 -37.25 3.76
C PRO A 58 21.68 -36.86 2.31
N GLY A 59 22.00 -37.76 1.38
CA GLY A 59 21.76 -37.56 -0.06
C GLY A 59 22.86 -36.79 -0.81
N GLU A 60 23.89 -36.32 -0.11
CA GLU A 60 24.99 -35.60 -0.73
C GLU A 60 26.05 -36.52 -1.34
N SER A 61 26.53 -36.14 -2.51
CA SER A 61 27.65 -36.81 -3.15
C SER A 61 28.15 -36.13 -4.39
N ALA A 62 29.36 -36.50 -4.80
CA ALA A 62 29.91 -36.12 -6.08
C ALA A 62 30.39 -37.34 -6.88
N LEU A 63 30.25 -37.25 -8.19
CA LEU A 63 30.78 -38.23 -9.13
C LEU A 63 31.33 -37.48 -10.34
N ARG A 64 32.50 -37.88 -10.81
CA ARG A 64 33.02 -37.45 -12.11
C ARG A 64 32.83 -38.57 -13.12
N TRP A 65 32.21 -38.25 -14.24
CA TRP A 65 32.05 -39.15 -15.37
C TRP A 65 32.91 -38.67 -16.53
N GLU A 66 33.82 -39.53 -17.00
CA GLU A 66 34.71 -39.22 -18.12
C GLU A 66 34.43 -40.14 -19.31
N ALA A 67 34.28 -39.54 -20.49
CA ALA A 67 34.10 -40.26 -21.75
C ALA A 67 34.69 -39.43 -22.90
N ASP A 68 35.42 -40.07 -23.82
CA ASP A 68 36.00 -39.44 -25.03
C ASP A 68 36.85 -38.17 -24.77
N GLY A 69 37.55 -38.13 -23.63
CA GLY A 69 38.37 -36.99 -23.21
C GLY A 69 37.56 -35.78 -22.76
N LYS A 70 36.30 -36.01 -22.37
CA LYS A 70 35.38 -35.03 -21.77
C LYS A 70 34.95 -35.47 -20.37
N SER A 71 34.77 -34.53 -19.47
CA SER A 71 34.40 -34.76 -18.08
C SER A 71 33.10 -34.04 -17.70
N ILE A 72 32.14 -34.78 -17.14
CA ILE A 72 30.93 -34.23 -16.52
C ILE A 72 31.00 -34.50 -15.02
N GLY A 73 30.94 -33.45 -14.22
CA GLY A 73 30.78 -33.54 -12.77
C GLY A 73 29.29 -33.61 -12.42
N LEU A 74 28.92 -34.52 -11.53
CA LEU A 74 27.61 -34.57 -10.89
C LEU A 74 27.81 -34.32 -9.40
N VAL A 75 27.09 -33.36 -8.84
CA VAL A 75 27.10 -33.07 -7.40
C VAL A 75 25.66 -33.01 -6.90
N THR A 76 25.33 -33.81 -5.90
CA THR A 76 24.06 -33.75 -5.20
C THR A 76 24.25 -33.04 -3.86
N VAL A 77 23.38 -32.08 -3.55
CA VAL A 77 23.38 -31.33 -2.29
C VAL A 77 22.01 -31.41 -1.61
N ASN A 78 22.02 -31.50 -0.29
CA ASN A 78 20.79 -31.46 0.50
C ASN A 78 20.49 -30.01 0.88
N THR A 79 19.63 -29.34 0.13
CA THR A 79 19.25 -27.94 0.39
C THR A 79 18.27 -27.79 1.55
N VAL A 80 17.53 -28.85 1.89
CA VAL A 80 16.41 -28.79 2.85
C VAL A 80 16.77 -29.32 4.24
N PHE A 81 18.04 -29.63 4.50
CA PHE A 81 18.47 -30.24 5.77
C PHE A 81 18.12 -29.41 7.01
N ARG A 82 17.88 -28.11 6.85
CA ARG A 82 17.45 -27.19 7.93
C ARG A 82 15.93 -27.12 8.11
N MET A 83 15.16 -27.68 7.19
CA MET A 83 13.69 -27.72 7.20
C MET A 83 13.15 -28.93 7.98
N VAL A 84 13.57 -29.06 9.24
CA VAL A 84 13.25 -30.24 10.07
C VAL A 84 11.89 -30.15 10.81
N SER A 85 11.05 -29.17 10.49
CA SER A 85 9.69 -29.01 11.03
C SER A 85 8.65 -28.95 9.91
N ALA A 86 7.42 -29.42 10.18
CA ALA A 86 6.33 -29.43 9.19
C ALA A 86 5.94 -28.04 8.66
N ASP A 87 6.16 -26.99 9.44
CA ASP A 87 5.88 -25.59 9.09
C ASP A 87 7.16 -24.78 8.77
N ALA A 88 8.25 -25.45 8.33
CA ALA A 88 9.52 -24.77 8.05
C ALA A 88 9.40 -23.82 6.85
N ASP A 89 9.93 -22.60 7.00
CA ASP A 89 10.01 -21.58 5.95
C ASP A 89 10.97 -22.03 4.82
N ASP A 90 10.58 -21.84 3.56
CA ASP A 90 11.41 -22.13 2.38
C ASP A 90 12.72 -21.33 2.37
N GLY A 91 12.77 -20.19 3.07
CA GLY A 91 14.00 -19.41 3.29
C GLY A 91 15.07 -20.14 4.11
N LEU A 92 14.74 -21.26 4.76
CA LEU A 92 15.72 -22.14 5.41
C LEU A 92 16.41 -23.09 4.44
N ALA A 93 15.88 -23.25 3.22
CA ALA A 93 16.51 -24.06 2.19
C ALA A 93 17.73 -23.33 1.61
N GLY A 94 18.87 -24.01 1.57
CA GLY A 94 20.09 -23.39 1.09
C GLY A 94 21.29 -24.32 1.01
N CYS A 95 22.30 -23.84 0.31
CA CYS A 95 23.59 -24.50 0.12
C CYS A 95 24.72 -23.51 0.45
N ALA A 96 25.69 -23.95 1.24
CA ALA A 96 26.88 -23.17 1.59
C ALA A 96 28.11 -23.62 0.78
N GLU A 97 29.13 -22.78 0.68
CA GLU A 97 30.38 -23.11 0.00
C GLU A 97 31.10 -24.29 0.70
N GLU A 98 31.08 -24.31 2.03
CA GLU A 98 31.64 -25.40 2.83
C GLU A 98 30.91 -26.72 2.62
N GLN A 99 29.60 -26.66 2.36
CA GLN A 99 28.78 -27.82 2.03
C GLN A 99 29.19 -28.40 0.68
N LEU A 100 29.41 -27.56 -0.33
CA LEU A 100 29.90 -28.00 -1.64
C LEU A 100 31.28 -28.65 -1.53
N ARG A 101 32.18 -28.07 -0.73
CA ARG A 101 33.49 -28.65 -0.43
C ARG A 101 33.37 -30.03 0.24
N CYS A 102 32.49 -30.17 1.23
CA CYS A 102 32.21 -31.47 1.85
C CYS A 102 31.63 -32.47 0.84
N ALA A 103 30.73 -32.01 -0.04
CA ALA A 103 30.04 -32.83 -1.03
C ALA A 103 30.97 -33.35 -2.14
N VAL A 104 32.05 -32.65 -2.48
CA VAL A 104 33.04 -33.07 -3.49
C VAL A 104 34.35 -33.60 -2.92
N GLY A 105 34.66 -33.32 -1.66
CA GLY A 105 35.83 -33.82 -0.93
C GLY A 105 37.12 -32.98 -1.11
N GLU A 106 37.05 -31.90 -1.90
CA GLU A 106 38.11 -30.93 -2.14
C GLU A 106 37.49 -29.55 -2.40
N GLU A 107 38.30 -28.51 -2.64
CA GLU A 107 37.77 -27.18 -2.96
C GLU A 107 36.90 -27.21 -4.23
N PHE A 108 35.65 -26.75 -4.12
CA PHE A 108 34.63 -26.91 -5.17
C PHE A 108 35.06 -26.28 -6.50
N ASP A 109 35.67 -25.11 -6.46
CA ASP A 109 36.16 -24.40 -7.65
C ASP A 109 37.19 -25.22 -8.43
N THR A 110 38.07 -25.92 -7.70
CA THR A 110 39.11 -26.77 -8.27
C THR A 110 38.49 -28.04 -8.85
N TRP A 111 37.57 -28.67 -8.11
CA TRP A 111 36.87 -29.87 -8.56
C TRP A 111 36.02 -29.57 -9.80
N ALA A 112 35.20 -28.52 -9.77
CA ALA A 112 34.34 -28.09 -10.85
C ALA A 112 35.15 -27.62 -12.07
N GLY A 113 36.28 -26.94 -11.85
CA GLY A 113 37.18 -26.47 -12.90
C GLY A 113 37.88 -27.57 -13.68
N SER A 114 37.96 -28.78 -13.12
CA SER A 114 38.48 -29.96 -13.84
C SER A 114 37.42 -30.69 -14.69
N ASN A 115 36.15 -30.25 -14.61
CA ASN A 115 35.05 -30.77 -15.42
C ASN A 115 34.82 -29.88 -16.67
N ASP A 116 34.38 -30.43 -17.80
CA ASP A 116 33.85 -29.61 -18.92
C ASP A 116 32.46 -29.03 -18.61
N LEU A 117 31.68 -29.68 -17.75
CA LEU A 117 30.38 -29.24 -17.24
C LEU A 117 30.13 -29.84 -15.86
N THR A 118 29.61 -29.06 -14.92
CA THR A 118 29.16 -29.57 -13.62
C THR A 118 27.64 -29.45 -13.50
N LEU A 119 26.94 -30.54 -13.18
CA LEU A 119 25.53 -30.55 -12.81
C LEU A 119 25.42 -30.54 -11.28
N LEU A 120 24.80 -29.48 -10.74
CA LEU A 120 24.52 -29.35 -9.33
C LEU A 120 23.04 -29.70 -9.09
N LEU A 121 22.77 -30.74 -8.32
CA LEU A 121 21.45 -31.35 -8.18
C LEU A 121 20.94 -31.19 -6.75
N ALA A 122 19.71 -30.71 -6.60
CA ALA A 122 19.02 -30.62 -5.31
C ALA A 122 17.59 -31.18 -5.39
N GLY A 123 17.06 -31.62 -4.26
CA GLY A 123 15.65 -32.02 -4.16
C GLY A 123 14.70 -30.83 -4.26
N HIS A 124 15.08 -29.70 -3.66
CA HIS A 124 14.30 -28.46 -3.60
C HIS A 124 15.19 -27.25 -3.87
N THR A 125 14.66 -26.17 -4.43
CA THR A 125 15.40 -24.91 -4.57
C THR A 125 15.78 -24.32 -3.22
N GLY A 126 16.87 -23.56 -3.18
CA GLY A 126 17.36 -22.88 -1.98
C GLY A 126 18.44 -21.87 -2.32
N SER A 127 18.93 -21.11 -1.35
CA SER A 127 20.06 -20.20 -1.59
C SER A 127 21.30 -20.95 -2.11
N LEU A 128 22.02 -20.37 -3.06
CA LEU A 128 23.27 -20.90 -3.62
C LEU A 128 24.42 -19.91 -3.35
N PRO A 129 25.66 -20.39 -3.16
CA PRO A 129 26.83 -19.52 -3.15
C PRO A 129 27.07 -18.91 -4.54
N ASP A 130 27.87 -17.84 -4.63
CA ASP A 130 28.17 -17.19 -5.91
C ASP A 130 29.04 -18.10 -6.81
N LEU A 131 28.42 -18.70 -7.82
CA LEU A 131 29.07 -19.59 -8.78
C LEU A 131 29.60 -18.86 -10.04
N SER A 132 29.48 -17.52 -10.10
CA SER A 132 29.77 -16.75 -11.32
C SER A 132 31.28 -16.66 -11.66
N GLY A 133 32.15 -16.85 -10.67
CA GLY A 133 33.61 -16.80 -10.81
C GLY A 133 34.27 -18.11 -11.27
N LEU A 134 33.49 -19.18 -11.46
CA LEU A 134 34.02 -20.51 -11.76
C LEU A 134 34.68 -20.60 -13.13
N PRO A 135 35.76 -21.39 -13.29
CA PRO A 135 36.45 -21.58 -14.57
C PRO A 135 35.69 -22.48 -15.54
N SER A 136 34.76 -23.30 -15.03
CA SER A 136 33.93 -24.24 -15.81
C SER A 136 32.45 -23.98 -15.55
N PRO A 137 31.57 -24.17 -16.55
CA PRO A 137 30.16 -23.91 -16.37
C PRO A 137 29.45 -24.91 -15.45
N VAL A 138 28.49 -24.40 -14.69
CA VAL A 138 27.66 -25.17 -13.74
C VAL A 138 26.19 -25.05 -14.12
N LEU A 139 25.44 -26.14 -14.06
CA LEU A 139 23.99 -26.17 -14.24
C LEU A 139 23.32 -26.62 -12.93
N PRO A 140 22.72 -25.71 -12.16
CA PRO A 140 21.93 -26.07 -11.00
C PRO A 140 20.52 -26.54 -11.39
N LEU A 141 20.13 -27.73 -10.95
CA LEU A 141 18.84 -28.37 -11.19
C LEU A 141 18.18 -28.74 -9.86
N ALA A 142 16.89 -28.41 -9.72
CA ALA A 142 16.10 -28.78 -8.54
C ALA A 142 14.85 -29.58 -8.92
N GLY A 143 14.47 -30.55 -8.08
CA GLY A 143 13.25 -31.34 -8.28
C GLY A 143 11.95 -30.57 -8.03
N SER A 144 11.95 -29.64 -7.08
CA SER A 144 10.81 -28.80 -6.72
C SER A 144 11.27 -27.44 -6.19
N GLY A 145 10.33 -26.50 -5.99
CA GLY A 145 10.61 -25.15 -5.48
C GLY A 145 10.35 -24.05 -6.51
N ASP A 146 10.80 -22.82 -6.20
CA ASP A 146 10.57 -21.63 -7.03
C ASP A 146 11.63 -21.52 -8.14
N GLU A 147 11.19 -21.38 -9.39
CA GLU A 147 12.08 -21.15 -10.52
C GLU A 147 12.70 -19.73 -10.42
N ASP A 148 14.01 -19.67 -10.19
CA ASP A 148 14.76 -18.42 -10.09
C ASP A 148 15.91 -18.37 -11.12
N ALA A 149 16.69 -17.29 -11.13
CA ALA A 149 17.76 -17.12 -12.12
C ALA A 149 18.94 -18.09 -11.94
N LEU A 150 18.98 -18.86 -10.84
CA LEU A 150 20.10 -19.71 -10.46
C LEU A 150 19.74 -21.20 -10.58
N TRP A 151 18.55 -21.62 -10.17
CA TRP A 151 18.04 -22.99 -10.28
C TRP A 151 17.09 -23.18 -11.44
N HIS A 152 17.28 -24.27 -12.20
CA HIS A 152 16.24 -24.76 -13.11
C HIS A 152 15.40 -25.81 -12.39
N VAL A 153 14.10 -25.53 -12.21
CA VAL A 153 13.17 -26.46 -11.59
C VAL A 153 12.60 -27.40 -12.65
N LEU A 154 12.72 -28.70 -12.41
CA LEU A 154 12.32 -29.72 -13.38
C LEU A 154 10.78 -29.91 -13.36
N PRO A 155 10.06 -29.68 -14.48
CA PRO A 155 8.60 -29.70 -14.50
C PRO A 155 8.05 -31.11 -14.22
N HIS A 156 7.23 -31.23 -13.17
CA HIS A 156 6.54 -32.47 -12.84
C HIS A 156 5.24 -32.60 -13.66
N GLY A 157 5.29 -33.32 -14.78
CA GLY A 157 4.09 -33.87 -15.41
C GLY A 157 3.57 -35.06 -14.59
N ALA A 158 2.24 -35.19 -14.44
CA ALA A 158 1.60 -36.22 -13.61
C ALA A 158 1.96 -37.68 -13.98
N ASP A 159 2.58 -37.93 -15.14
CA ASP A 159 2.91 -39.27 -15.66
C ASP A 159 4.40 -39.47 -16.05
N SER A 160 5.30 -38.49 -15.86
CA SER A 160 6.71 -38.61 -16.28
C SER A 160 7.66 -38.79 -15.09
N VAL A 161 8.20 -40.00 -14.92
CA VAL A 161 9.14 -40.36 -13.83
C VAL A 161 10.60 -39.99 -14.15
N HIS A 162 10.91 -39.64 -15.40
CA HIS A 162 12.27 -39.35 -15.86
C HIS A 162 12.31 -38.15 -16.81
N GLN A 163 13.35 -37.32 -16.70
CA GLN A 163 13.66 -36.25 -17.64
C GLN A 163 14.96 -36.54 -18.38
N LEU A 164 14.98 -36.24 -19.68
CA LEU A 164 16.10 -36.56 -20.56
C LEU A 164 16.78 -35.27 -21.03
N LEU A 165 17.99 -35.03 -20.55
CA LEU A 165 18.81 -33.89 -20.95
C LEU A 165 19.85 -34.32 -21.99
N ARG A 166 19.97 -33.54 -23.08
CA ARG A 166 21.03 -33.68 -24.07
C ARG A 166 22.14 -32.68 -23.74
N VAL A 167 23.34 -33.18 -23.45
CA VAL A 167 24.53 -32.35 -23.25
C VAL A 167 25.40 -32.39 -24.51
N ASN A 168 25.72 -31.24 -25.09
CA ASN A 168 26.60 -31.08 -26.23
C ASN A 168 27.93 -30.45 -25.79
N LEU A 169 29.02 -31.24 -25.81
CA LEU A 169 30.37 -30.85 -25.40
C LEU A 169 31.31 -30.73 -26.61
N ALA A 170 31.04 -29.82 -27.53
CA ALA A 170 31.93 -29.57 -28.67
C ALA A 170 33.24 -28.86 -28.24
N ARG A 171 34.37 -29.24 -28.84
CA ARG A 171 35.70 -28.67 -28.51
C ARG A 171 35.75 -27.19 -28.86
N GLY A 172 36.07 -26.34 -27.87
CA GLY A 172 36.24 -24.89 -28.06
C GLY A 172 34.94 -24.07 -28.05
N THR A 173 33.79 -24.70 -27.80
CA THR A 173 32.48 -24.05 -27.67
C THR A 173 31.93 -24.27 -26.26
N ARG A 174 31.09 -23.34 -25.79
CA ARG A 174 30.40 -23.49 -24.50
C ARG A 174 29.55 -24.78 -24.54
N PRO A 175 29.54 -25.60 -23.47
CA PRO A 175 28.57 -26.67 -23.34
C PRO A 175 27.16 -26.14 -23.58
N GLU A 176 26.35 -26.93 -24.28
CA GLU A 176 24.93 -26.66 -24.43
C GLU A 176 24.16 -27.81 -23.80
N VAL A 177 23.20 -27.50 -22.93
CA VAL A 177 22.32 -28.51 -22.32
C VAL A 177 20.90 -28.22 -22.78
N THR A 178 20.28 -29.17 -23.46
CA THR A 178 18.90 -29.04 -23.95
C THR A 178 18.02 -30.08 -23.28
N ASP A 179 16.89 -29.67 -22.73
CA ASP A 179 15.84 -30.59 -22.33
C ASP A 179 15.16 -31.15 -23.58
N ILE A 180 15.20 -32.46 -23.77
CA ILE A 180 14.64 -33.12 -24.96
C ILE A 180 13.11 -33.09 -24.94
N GLY A 181 12.49 -33.08 -23.77
CA GLY A 181 11.03 -33.07 -23.64
C GLY A 181 10.41 -31.74 -24.04
N THR A 182 11.06 -30.63 -23.68
CA THR A 182 10.58 -29.27 -23.96
C THR A 182 11.26 -28.61 -25.17
N GLY A 183 12.41 -29.13 -25.60
CA GLY A 183 13.25 -28.54 -26.64
C GLY A 183 13.98 -27.27 -26.20
N HIS A 184 13.92 -26.88 -24.93
CA HIS A 184 14.54 -25.67 -24.40
C HIS A 184 16.00 -25.91 -24.00
N THR A 185 16.88 -25.00 -24.42
CA THR A 185 18.27 -24.95 -23.96
C THR A 185 18.34 -24.30 -22.59
N LEU A 186 18.87 -25.02 -21.61
CA LEU A 186 19.01 -24.60 -20.21
C LEU A 186 20.21 -23.65 -20.05
N ALA A 187 20.01 -22.59 -19.28
CA ALA A 187 21.02 -21.59 -19.02
C ALA A 187 22.09 -22.11 -18.04
N LEU A 188 23.35 -22.10 -18.48
CA LEU A 188 24.49 -22.45 -17.64
C LEU A 188 25.00 -21.24 -16.85
N GLN A 189 25.44 -21.46 -15.61
CA GLN A 189 26.28 -20.54 -14.83
C GLN A 189 27.76 -20.72 -15.23
N GLY A 190 28.63 -19.74 -14.98
CA GLY A 190 30.07 -19.78 -15.33
C GLY A 190 30.49 -18.81 -16.43
N PRO A 191 31.73 -18.89 -16.95
CA PRO A 191 32.38 -17.78 -17.63
C PRO A 191 31.67 -17.43 -18.94
N ARG A 192 31.37 -16.13 -19.11
CA ARG A 192 30.76 -15.59 -20.34
C ARG A 192 31.75 -15.73 -21.49
N PHE A 193 31.60 -16.78 -22.30
CA PHE A 193 32.24 -16.83 -23.61
C PHE A 193 31.56 -15.82 -24.56
N PRO A 194 32.32 -14.97 -25.25
CA PRO A 194 31.75 -14.06 -26.25
C PRO A 194 31.22 -14.87 -27.44
N THR A 195 29.92 -14.74 -27.73
CA THR A 195 29.29 -15.35 -28.89
C THR A 195 29.79 -14.69 -30.20
N PRO A 196 30.21 -15.46 -31.22
CA PRO A 196 30.57 -14.92 -32.53
C PRO A 196 29.30 -14.71 -33.40
N GLU A 197 29.34 -13.68 -34.26
CA GLU A 197 28.30 -13.12 -35.17
C GLU A 197 27.37 -12.06 -34.52
N GLN A 198 27.33 -10.79 -34.91
CA GLN A 198 27.73 -10.08 -36.14
C GLN A 198 28.50 -8.80 -35.79
N ALA A 199 29.71 -8.67 -36.34
CA ALA A 199 30.47 -7.43 -36.31
C ALA A 199 30.03 -6.52 -37.48
N PRO A 200 29.64 -5.25 -37.24
CA PRO A 200 29.90 -4.21 -38.22
C PRO A 200 31.42 -4.05 -38.31
N ALA A 201 31.89 -3.79 -39.54
CA ALA A 201 33.30 -3.75 -39.91
C ALA A 201 34.18 -2.95 -38.92
N ARG A 202 35.39 -3.49 -38.71
CA ARG A 202 36.52 -2.82 -38.06
C ARG A 202 36.68 -1.40 -38.60
N ALA A 203 36.29 -0.41 -37.82
CA ALA A 203 37.05 0.82 -37.76
C ALA A 203 38.29 0.52 -36.91
N THR A 204 39.42 0.99 -37.41
CA THR A 204 40.75 1.01 -36.81
C THR A 204 40.73 1.22 -35.30
N GLN A 205 41.70 0.58 -34.63
CA GLN A 205 42.18 0.98 -33.32
C GLN A 205 42.62 2.45 -33.38
N ASP A 206 41.67 3.36 -33.19
CA ASP A 206 41.97 4.56 -32.44
C ASP A 206 41.99 4.16 -30.98
N ALA A 207 42.93 4.75 -30.23
CA ALA A 207 42.91 4.74 -28.78
C ALA A 207 41.46 4.88 -28.33
N SER A 208 41.01 4.01 -27.41
CA SER A 208 39.73 4.21 -26.72
C SER A 208 39.61 5.69 -26.45
N PRO A 209 38.56 6.40 -26.92
CA PRO A 209 38.38 7.76 -26.52
C PRO A 209 38.45 7.71 -25.00
N GLN A 210 39.36 8.49 -24.43
CA GLN A 210 39.01 9.24 -23.25
C GLN A 210 37.59 9.71 -23.54
N GLU A 211 36.58 9.06 -22.95
CA GLU A 211 35.22 9.60 -23.02
C GLU A 211 35.36 10.92 -22.27
N ASP A 212 35.54 11.97 -23.06
CA ASP A 212 34.99 13.28 -22.77
C ASP A 212 33.51 12.99 -22.52
N CYS A 213 33.20 12.69 -21.26
CA CYS A 213 31.87 12.74 -20.73
C CYS A 213 31.55 14.22 -20.79
N GLU A 214 31.09 14.70 -21.95
CA GLU A 214 30.71 16.09 -22.11
C GLU A 214 29.67 16.34 -21.02
N GLU A 215 29.99 17.21 -20.05
CA GLU A 215 29.08 17.51 -18.94
C GLU A 215 27.73 18.03 -19.46
N GLY A 216 27.69 18.59 -20.68
CA GLY A 216 26.52 19.14 -21.35
C GLY A 216 25.33 18.17 -21.44
N PRO A 217 25.39 17.08 -22.22
CA PRO A 217 24.30 16.11 -22.35
C PRO A 217 23.80 15.53 -21.01
N LEU A 218 24.69 15.32 -20.05
CA LEU A 218 24.35 14.81 -18.73
C LEU A 218 23.57 15.86 -17.91
N LEU A 219 24.03 17.11 -17.93
CA LEU A 219 23.33 18.23 -17.30
C LEU A 219 21.99 18.51 -17.98
N ASP A 220 21.88 18.37 -19.30
CA ASP A 220 20.63 18.49 -20.02
C ASP A 220 19.62 17.43 -19.57
N ALA A 221 20.05 16.17 -19.44
CA ALA A 221 19.23 15.10 -18.90
C ALA A 221 18.79 15.40 -17.44
N PHE A 222 19.70 15.91 -16.60
CA PHE A 222 19.36 16.38 -15.25
C PHE A 222 18.29 17.48 -15.29
N TYR A 223 18.47 18.52 -16.11
CA TYR A 223 17.52 19.63 -16.19
C TYR A 223 16.16 19.21 -16.73
N GLN A 224 16.10 18.24 -17.65
CA GLN A 224 14.83 17.67 -18.11
C GLN A 224 14.06 17.01 -16.96
N GLN A 225 14.75 16.27 -16.10
CA GLN A 225 14.12 15.66 -14.92
C GLN A 225 13.76 16.71 -13.87
N ALA A 226 14.62 17.71 -13.63
CA ALA A 226 14.36 18.79 -12.68
C ALA A 226 13.14 19.63 -13.10
N ALA A 227 12.92 19.81 -14.40
CA ALA A 227 11.75 20.51 -14.96
C ALA A 227 10.42 19.83 -14.62
N THR A 228 10.42 18.54 -14.26
CA THR A 228 9.19 17.84 -13.86
C THR A 228 8.74 18.19 -12.44
N GLY A 229 9.63 18.73 -11.60
CA GLY A 229 9.39 18.96 -10.18
C GLY A 229 9.21 17.68 -9.35
N ARG A 230 9.57 16.50 -9.90
CA ARG A 230 9.39 15.19 -9.25
C ARG A 230 10.69 14.59 -8.70
N MET A 231 11.82 15.29 -8.83
CA MET A 231 13.12 14.76 -8.41
C MET A 231 13.27 14.70 -6.89
N VAL A 232 13.86 13.62 -6.39
CA VAL A 232 14.27 13.47 -4.99
C VAL A 232 15.75 13.79 -4.87
N LEU A 233 16.11 14.58 -3.86
CA LEU A 233 17.50 14.83 -3.49
C LEU A 233 17.88 13.97 -2.28
N VAL A 234 19.00 13.26 -2.37
CA VAL A 234 19.60 12.50 -1.27
C VAL A 234 20.95 13.10 -0.95
N LEU A 235 21.03 13.77 0.19
CA LEU A 235 22.24 14.41 0.68
C LEU A 235 22.92 13.47 1.69
N VAL A 236 24.05 12.90 1.28
CA VAL A 236 24.87 12.03 2.14
C VAL A 236 25.98 12.84 2.81
N SER A 237 26.68 13.67 2.03
CA SER A 237 27.73 14.55 2.52
C SER A 237 27.91 15.77 1.64
N GLY A 238 28.29 16.90 2.26
CA GLY A 238 28.54 18.18 1.61
C GLY A 238 27.28 18.78 0.97
N PRO A 239 26.88 19.98 1.38
CA PRO A 239 26.71 20.93 0.30
C PRO A 239 27.71 22.08 0.41
N GLU A 240 28.18 22.41 1.61
CA GLU A 240 29.09 23.54 1.81
C GLU A 240 30.56 23.19 1.51
N ALA A 241 31.34 24.21 1.15
CA ALA A 241 32.77 24.09 0.86
C ALA A 241 33.62 23.96 2.14
N ASN A 242 34.94 23.86 1.96
CA ASN A 242 35.94 23.84 3.05
C ASN A 242 35.65 24.92 4.10
N GLY A 243 35.46 24.51 5.35
CA GLY A 243 35.03 25.36 6.48
C GLY A 243 33.58 25.16 6.92
N GLY A 244 32.80 24.35 6.19
CA GLY A 244 31.50 23.84 6.63
C GLY A 244 31.59 22.69 7.66
N PRO A 245 30.45 22.12 8.08
CA PRO A 245 30.40 20.94 8.95
C PRO A 245 31.26 19.80 8.44
N ILE A 246 31.80 18.99 9.37
CA ILE A 246 32.44 17.72 8.97
C ILE A 246 31.41 16.79 8.33
N ASP A 247 31.86 15.93 7.41
CA ASP A 247 31.00 14.90 6.85
C ASP A 247 30.87 13.67 7.76
N THR A 248 29.95 12.79 7.38
CA THR A 248 29.58 11.58 8.10
C THR A 248 30.74 10.56 8.20
N ASP A 249 31.62 10.49 7.20
CA ASP A 249 32.77 9.58 7.22
C ASP A 249 33.88 10.10 8.16
N GLU A 250 34.12 11.42 8.16
CA GLU A 250 35.02 12.08 9.09
C GLU A 250 34.50 12.00 10.53
N LEU A 251 33.19 12.14 10.73
CA LEU A 251 32.56 11.90 12.03
C LEU A 251 32.81 10.46 12.49
N ASN A 252 32.60 9.47 11.62
CA ASN A 252 32.84 8.06 11.92
C ASN A 252 34.29 7.81 12.37
N ARG A 253 35.27 8.38 11.64
CA ARG A 253 36.70 8.30 12.04
C ARG A 253 36.96 8.87 13.43
N ARG A 254 36.44 10.05 13.73
CA ARG A 254 36.64 10.70 15.04
C ARG A 254 36.02 9.90 16.17
N LEU A 255 34.79 9.41 15.97
CA LEU A 255 34.08 8.61 16.96
C LEU A 255 34.76 7.26 17.18
N ALA A 256 35.19 6.57 16.12
CA ALA A 256 35.87 5.28 16.25
C ALA A 256 37.20 5.42 16.99
N GLN A 257 37.99 6.46 16.69
CA GLN A 257 39.23 6.72 17.42
C GLN A 257 38.97 7.00 18.91
N ALA A 258 37.91 7.75 19.23
CA ALA A 258 37.55 8.10 20.60
C ALA A 258 37.00 6.89 21.37
N ALA A 259 36.11 6.10 20.77
CA ALA A 259 35.45 4.97 21.40
C ALA A 259 36.39 3.77 21.61
N PHE A 260 37.25 3.46 20.63
CA PHE A 260 38.14 2.29 20.70
C PHE A 260 39.55 2.62 21.21
N GLY A 261 39.87 3.90 21.45
CA GLY A 261 41.19 4.37 21.89
C GLY A 261 42.30 4.29 20.82
N ALA A 262 42.07 3.59 19.72
CA ALA A 262 42.91 3.50 18.53
C ALA A 262 42.03 3.40 17.28
N MET A 263 42.60 3.65 16.10
CA MET A 263 41.83 3.57 14.84
C MET A 263 41.70 2.10 14.38
N PRO A 264 40.49 1.50 14.38
CA PRO A 264 40.28 0.17 13.83
C PRO A 264 40.55 0.11 12.31
N HIS A 265 41.06 -1.03 11.86
CA HIS A 265 41.31 -1.33 10.44
C HIS A 265 40.76 -2.72 10.08
N PRO A 266 39.71 -2.81 9.24
CA PRO A 266 38.95 -1.71 8.65
C PRO A 266 38.14 -0.91 9.69
N ILE A 267 37.78 0.34 9.36
CA ILE A 267 36.90 1.17 10.20
C ILE A 267 35.49 0.57 10.15
N PRO A 268 34.83 0.32 11.29
CA PRO A 268 33.45 -0.17 11.30
C PRO A 268 32.46 0.81 10.65
N PRO A 269 31.32 0.32 10.15
CA PRO A 269 30.17 1.13 9.75
C PRO A 269 29.79 2.16 10.83
N LEU A 270 29.31 3.34 10.42
CA LEU A 270 29.00 4.40 11.37
C LEU A 270 27.97 3.95 12.42
N LYS A 271 27.01 3.10 12.03
CA LYS A 271 26.02 2.55 12.96
C LYS A 271 26.63 1.76 14.13
N GLU A 272 27.72 1.01 13.87
CA GLU A 272 28.42 0.21 14.87
C GLU A 272 29.33 1.09 15.73
N THR A 273 30.08 1.99 15.09
CA THR A 273 30.88 3.00 15.78
C THR A 273 30.01 3.87 16.69
N TRP A 274 28.80 4.24 16.25
CA TRP A 274 27.86 5.04 17.02
C TRP A 274 27.36 4.30 18.27
N ALA A 275 27.02 3.02 18.14
CA ALA A 275 26.63 2.19 19.27
C ALA A 275 27.76 2.11 20.31
N ALA A 276 28.99 1.81 19.87
CA ALA A 276 30.16 1.77 20.74
C ALA A 276 30.45 3.14 21.40
N ALA A 277 30.37 4.23 20.63
CA ALA A 277 30.59 5.57 21.15
C ALA A 277 29.55 5.98 22.22
N ARG A 278 28.30 5.53 22.09
CA ARG A 278 27.26 5.78 23.10
C ARG A 278 27.47 5.02 24.40
N GLU A 279 28.13 3.87 24.34
CA GLU A 279 28.45 3.04 25.51
C GLU A 279 29.73 3.50 26.22
N GLU A 280 30.75 3.85 25.44
CA GLU A 280 32.11 4.13 25.96
C GLU A 280 32.37 5.61 26.27
N LEU A 281 31.69 6.55 25.59
CA LEU A 281 31.92 8.00 25.79
C LEU A 281 30.92 8.62 26.75
N THR A 282 31.38 9.59 27.54
CA THR A 282 30.47 10.42 28.34
C THR A 282 29.61 11.32 27.43
N PRO A 283 28.40 11.72 27.87
CA PRO A 283 27.53 12.62 27.08
C PRO A 283 28.22 13.93 26.66
N GLN A 284 29.15 14.45 27.46
CA GLN A 284 29.91 15.67 27.13
C GLN A 284 30.94 15.43 26.01
N GLN A 285 31.63 14.28 26.03
CA GLN A 285 32.56 13.90 24.96
C GLN A 285 31.82 13.66 23.65
N LEU A 286 30.67 12.98 23.71
CA LEU A 286 29.83 12.74 22.54
C LEU A 286 29.32 14.07 21.94
N GLU A 287 28.82 14.98 22.77
CA GLU A 287 28.37 16.31 22.32
C GLU A 287 29.53 17.12 21.70
N HIS A 288 30.76 17.01 22.23
CA HIS A 288 31.92 17.67 21.64
C HIS A 288 32.18 17.23 20.20
N HIS A 289 32.04 15.94 19.90
CA HIS A 289 32.17 15.43 18.53
C HIS A 289 30.99 15.86 17.64
N LEU A 290 29.76 15.85 18.16
CA LEU A 290 28.58 16.31 17.43
C LEU A 290 28.60 17.80 17.11
N GLN A 291 29.25 18.64 17.93
CA GLN A 291 29.41 20.07 17.63
C GLN A 291 30.14 20.33 16.31
N ALA A 292 30.96 19.40 15.83
CA ALA A 292 31.62 19.52 14.53
C ALA A 292 30.66 19.40 13.33
N LEU A 293 29.43 18.93 13.54
CA LEU A 293 28.36 18.90 12.54
C LEU A 293 27.61 20.24 12.43
N ARG A 294 27.89 21.21 13.30
CA ARG A 294 27.30 22.54 13.22
C ARG A 294 28.08 23.43 12.25
N GLY A 295 27.35 24.21 11.46
CA GLY A 295 27.95 25.24 10.62
C GLY A 295 28.68 26.30 11.44
N ALA A 296 29.71 26.92 10.85
CA ALA A 296 30.43 28.01 11.50
C ALA A 296 29.48 29.15 11.89
N PRO A 297 29.58 29.71 13.11
CA PRO A 297 28.68 30.76 13.57
C PRO A 297 28.69 31.97 12.63
N GLY A 298 27.51 32.35 12.12
CA GLY A 298 27.35 33.50 11.24
C GLY A 298 27.76 33.28 9.77
N ALA A 299 28.22 32.09 9.39
CA ALA A 299 28.42 31.74 7.99
C ALA A 299 27.07 31.61 7.27
N PHE A 300 26.99 32.10 6.04
CA PHE A 300 25.82 31.92 5.18
C PHE A 300 25.99 30.63 4.37
N PRO A 301 25.14 29.60 4.56
CA PRO A 301 25.25 28.33 3.84
C PRO A 301 24.72 28.50 2.40
N GLN A 302 25.61 28.91 1.50
CA GLN A 302 25.28 29.32 0.14
C GLN A 302 24.75 28.15 -0.69
N ALA A 303 25.37 26.97 -0.59
CA ALA A 303 24.96 25.81 -1.37
C ALA A 303 23.62 25.27 -0.87
N ALA A 304 23.43 25.17 0.44
CA ALA A 304 22.15 24.77 1.03
C ALA A 304 21.02 25.73 0.63
N HIS A 305 21.29 27.04 0.61
CA HIS A 305 20.31 28.03 0.13
C HIS A 305 19.87 27.79 -1.33
N ARG A 306 20.81 27.41 -2.21
CA ARG A 306 20.52 27.08 -3.61
C ARG A 306 19.74 25.78 -3.75
N LEU A 307 20.09 24.77 -2.97
CA LEU A 307 19.37 23.50 -2.93
C LEU A 307 17.93 23.70 -2.48
N LEU A 308 17.68 24.42 -1.38
CA LEU A 308 16.33 24.67 -0.87
C LEU A 308 15.43 25.47 -1.81
N ARG A 309 16.02 26.23 -2.75
CA ARG A 309 15.28 26.95 -3.78
C ARG A 309 15.03 26.13 -5.03
N SER A 310 15.61 24.95 -5.17
CA SER A 310 15.50 24.13 -6.38
C SER A 310 14.28 23.19 -6.32
N PRO A 311 13.79 22.67 -7.46
CA PRO A 311 12.51 21.97 -7.55
C PRO A 311 12.57 20.51 -7.09
N TRP A 312 12.77 20.29 -5.79
CA TRP A 312 12.80 18.96 -5.19
C TRP A 312 11.41 18.55 -4.74
N TRP A 313 10.99 17.35 -5.12
CA TRP A 313 9.83 16.70 -4.52
C TRP A 313 10.02 16.58 -3.00
N ARG A 314 11.20 16.10 -2.59
CA ARG A 314 11.63 15.93 -1.21
C ARG A 314 13.16 15.89 -1.14
N ILE A 315 13.71 16.32 -0.01
CA ILE A 315 15.14 16.24 0.31
C ILE A 315 15.29 15.28 1.49
N TYR A 316 16.07 14.22 1.33
CA TYR A 316 16.50 13.34 2.41
C TYR A 316 17.92 13.69 2.81
N ASP A 317 18.12 14.09 4.07
CA ASP A 317 19.38 14.52 4.61
C ASP A 317 19.91 13.50 5.63
N PHE A 318 21.03 12.85 5.29
CA PHE A 318 21.73 11.88 6.13
C PHE A 318 22.95 12.49 6.85
N THR A 319 23.21 13.80 6.68
CA THR A 319 24.43 14.43 7.22
C THR A 319 24.40 14.63 8.73
N GLY A 320 23.21 14.73 9.34
CA GLY A 320 23.06 15.12 10.75
C GLY A 320 23.37 16.60 11.03
N SER A 321 23.72 17.38 10.00
CA SER A 321 24.16 18.78 10.15
C SER A 321 23.00 19.76 10.32
N ASP A 322 23.29 20.94 10.85
CA ASP A 322 22.32 22.04 10.98
C ASP A 322 22.30 22.98 9.77
N THR A 323 22.94 22.59 8.66
CA THR A 323 23.15 23.45 7.49
C THR A 323 21.84 23.97 6.90
N PHE A 324 20.87 23.09 6.67
CA PHE A 324 19.54 23.49 6.17
C PHE A 324 18.74 24.28 7.19
N ALA A 325 18.83 23.92 8.48
CA ALA A 325 18.19 24.68 9.56
C ALA A 325 18.69 26.12 9.63
N THR A 326 20.01 26.30 9.52
CA THR A 326 20.67 27.59 9.45
C THR A 326 20.25 28.37 8.20
N ALA A 327 20.18 27.72 7.03
CA ALA A 327 19.74 28.35 5.78
C ALA A 327 18.30 28.88 5.85
N VAL A 328 17.39 28.11 6.45
CA VAL A 328 15.99 28.51 6.65
C VAL A 328 15.88 29.63 7.69
N ALA A 329 16.60 29.53 8.81
CA ALA A 329 16.59 30.55 9.86
C ALA A 329 17.11 31.92 9.38
N GLN A 330 18.11 31.94 8.49
CA GLN A 330 18.67 33.16 7.93
C GLN A 330 17.83 33.75 6.77
N ASN A 331 16.81 33.03 6.26
CA ASN A 331 15.96 33.51 5.17
C ASN A 331 14.47 33.22 5.40
N PRO A 332 13.69 34.22 5.89
CA PRO A 332 12.26 34.03 6.17
C PRO A 332 11.41 33.56 4.99
N LYS A 333 11.79 33.91 3.75
CA LYS A 333 11.05 33.46 2.55
C LYS A 333 11.16 31.95 2.32
N LEU A 334 12.27 31.33 2.74
CA LEU A 334 12.40 29.87 2.68
C LEU A 334 11.48 29.19 3.68
N ALA A 335 11.31 29.77 4.88
CA ALA A 335 10.43 29.21 5.91
C ALA A 335 8.94 29.16 5.48
N GLU A 336 8.53 29.96 4.49
CA GLU A 336 7.17 29.90 3.92
C GLU A 336 6.98 28.71 2.97
N THR A 337 8.06 28.20 2.36
CA THR A 337 8.00 27.18 1.29
C THR A 337 8.69 25.86 1.65
N VAL A 338 9.49 25.85 2.72
CA VAL A 338 10.31 24.72 3.15
C VAL A 338 9.97 24.36 4.59
N SER A 339 9.81 23.07 4.86
CA SER A 339 9.62 22.54 6.21
C SER A 339 10.68 21.50 6.52
N LEU A 340 11.27 21.63 7.71
CA LEU A 340 12.27 20.71 8.24
C LEU A 340 11.58 19.70 9.15
N VAL A 341 11.85 18.42 8.93
CA VAL A 341 11.26 17.31 9.68
C VAL A 341 12.38 16.44 10.22
N ASN A 342 12.41 16.24 11.54
CA ASN A 342 13.29 15.27 12.16
C ASN A 342 12.63 13.88 12.09
N ALA A 343 13.25 12.96 11.35
CA ALA A 343 12.68 11.63 11.10
C ALA A 343 12.53 10.79 12.37
N GLY A 344 13.35 11.01 13.41
CA GLY A 344 13.24 10.32 14.68
C GLY A 344 12.11 10.82 15.59
N GLN A 345 11.47 11.94 15.25
CA GLN A 345 10.44 12.57 16.10
C GLN A 345 9.05 12.56 15.48
N ALA A 346 8.98 12.77 14.17
CA ALA A 346 7.71 12.89 13.45
C ALA A 346 7.73 11.96 12.25
N GLY A 347 6.76 11.04 12.18
CA GLY A 347 6.62 10.14 11.03
C GLY A 347 6.01 10.83 9.81
N PRO A 348 5.94 10.13 8.67
CA PRO A 348 5.30 10.61 7.45
C PRO A 348 3.82 10.97 7.66
N GLY A 349 3.36 12.01 6.97
CA GLY A 349 1.98 12.48 6.97
C GLY A 349 1.74 13.44 5.80
N ASP A 350 0.76 14.33 5.92
CA ASP A 350 0.50 15.35 4.91
C ASP A 350 1.70 16.30 4.80
N LYS A 351 2.04 16.64 3.55
CA LYS A 351 3.17 17.51 3.24
C LYS A 351 2.97 18.89 3.88
N LYS A 352 3.91 19.35 4.70
CA LYS A 352 3.77 20.61 5.46
C LYS A 352 4.10 21.86 4.65
N SER A 353 4.83 21.71 3.55
CA SER A 353 5.24 22.82 2.69
C SER A 353 5.55 22.33 1.26
N VAL A 354 5.91 23.25 0.37
CA VAL A 354 6.24 22.91 -1.03
C VAL A 354 7.42 21.93 -1.10
N VAL A 355 8.43 22.10 -0.24
CA VAL A 355 9.62 21.23 -0.16
C VAL A 355 9.83 20.77 1.28
N GLU A 356 9.87 19.46 1.51
CA GLU A 356 10.21 18.90 2.82
C GLU A 356 11.66 18.44 2.85
N VAL A 357 12.38 18.84 3.91
CA VAL A 357 13.70 18.30 4.24
C VAL A 357 13.53 17.34 5.39
N ILE A 358 13.82 16.07 5.14
CA ILE A 358 13.73 14.99 6.11
C ILE A 358 15.14 14.70 6.63
N ALA A 359 15.42 15.12 7.85
CA ALA A 359 16.66 14.82 8.54
C ALA A 359 16.60 13.37 9.06
N MET A 360 17.13 12.44 8.25
CA MET A 360 17.03 10.99 8.47
C MET A 360 17.76 10.53 9.74
N ASN A 361 18.85 11.22 10.09
CA ASN A 361 19.63 10.98 11.31
C ASN A 361 19.37 12.04 12.40
N GLY A 362 18.35 12.90 12.22
CA GLY A 362 18.14 14.09 13.04
C GLY A 362 19.08 15.25 12.69
N THR A 363 19.07 16.30 13.51
CA THR A 363 19.85 17.53 13.29
C THR A 363 20.48 17.97 14.61
N VAL A 364 21.77 18.33 14.60
CA VAL A 364 22.41 18.89 15.79
C VAL A 364 21.84 20.30 16.10
N GLY A 365 21.33 20.55 17.32
CA GLY A 365 20.88 21.90 17.73
C GLY A 365 19.69 21.97 18.70
N ASN A 366 19.21 23.19 18.99
CA ASN A 366 18.22 23.54 20.03
C ASN A 366 16.76 23.09 19.76
N THR A 367 16.45 22.45 18.64
CA THR A 367 15.10 21.95 18.36
C THR A 367 14.99 20.49 18.81
N SER A 368 14.75 20.29 20.11
CA SER A 368 14.22 19.10 20.82
C SER A 368 14.59 17.67 20.39
N GLY A 369 15.43 17.44 19.38
CA GLY A 369 15.70 16.14 18.77
C GLY A 369 17.17 15.81 18.78
N THR A 370 17.50 14.66 19.36
CA THR A 370 18.85 14.11 19.38
C THR A 370 19.17 13.50 18.03
N VAL A 371 20.39 13.73 17.55
CA VAL A 371 20.94 13.02 16.40
C VAL A 371 21.10 11.55 16.75
N ASP A 372 20.79 10.66 15.81
CA ASP A 372 20.96 9.23 15.95
C ASP A 372 21.41 8.59 14.64
N PHE A 373 22.61 8.01 14.66
CA PHE A 373 23.20 7.28 13.54
C PHE A 373 23.11 5.75 13.73
N GLY A 374 22.44 5.29 14.77
CA GLY A 374 22.27 3.87 15.07
C GLY A 374 21.35 3.16 14.08
N GLU A 375 21.18 1.85 14.28
CA GLU A 375 20.30 1.02 13.46
C GLU A 375 18.87 1.53 13.47
N ILE A 376 18.25 1.53 12.30
CA ILE A 376 16.84 1.90 12.15
C ILE A 376 16.00 0.76 12.74
N PRO A 377 15.17 1.02 13.76
CA PRO A 377 14.36 -0.03 14.37
C PRO A 377 13.46 -0.70 13.33
N VAL A 378 13.37 -2.03 13.36
CA VAL A 378 12.48 -2.79 12.47
C VAL A 378 11.00 -2.67 12.92
N ASN A 379 10.73 -2.05 14.08
CA ASN A 379 9.36 -1.81 14.53
C ASN A 379 8.59 -0.96 13.50
N GLY A 380 7.42 -1.46 13.07
CA GLY A 380 6.59 -0.82 12.05
C GLY A 380 5.99 0.54 12.46
N SER A 381 6.04 0.91 13.74
CA SER A 381 5.52 2.19 14.26
C SER A 381 6.59 3.27 14.48
N ASP A 382 7.88 2.92 14.32
CA ASP A 382 8.98 3.87 14.51
C ASP A 382 8.97 4.97 13.42
N PRO A 383 8.96 6.26 13.78
CA PRO A 383 8.95 7.37 12.82
C PRO A 383 10.07 7.33 11.78
N ARG A 384 11.29 6.96 12.18
CA ARG A 384 12.48 6.94 11.30
C ARG A 384 12.38 5.78 10.32
N ASN A 385 11.92 4.62 10.77
CA ASN A 385 11.62 3.47 9.91
C ASN A 385 10.51 3.79 8.88
N LEU A 386 9.45 4.50 9.28
CA LEU A 386 8.40 4.91 8.37
C LEU A 386 8.93 5.85 7.26
N TRP A 387 9.77 6.83 7.61
CA TRP A 387 10.44 7.68 6.64
C TRP A 387 11.41 6.93 5.75
N PHE A 388 12.10 5.93 6.30
CA PHE A 388 13.00 5.08 5.53
C PHE A 388 12.27 4.26 4.47
N ARG A 389 11.13 3.65 4.84
CA ARG A 389 10.28 2.94 3.88
C ARG A 389 9.71 3.90 2.82
N GLN A 390 9.31 5.11 3.22
CA GLN A 390 8.87 6.16 2.29
C GLN A 390 9.98 6.51 1.29
N PHE A 391 11.21 6.73 1.77
CA PHE A 391 12.39 6.99 0.95
C PHE A 391 12.63 5.88 -0.08
N GLN A 392 12.56 4.61 0.33
CA GLN A 392 12.70 3.47 -0.56
C GLN A 392 11.58 3.43 -1.62
N ALA A 393 10.34 3.73 -1.26
CA ALA A 393 9.24 3.82 -2.23
C ALA A 393 9.47 4.94 -3.26
N GLU A 394 9.89 6.13 -2.81
CA GLU A 394 10.12 7.27 -3.69
C GLU A 394 11.25 7.04 -4.69
N VAL A 395 12.36 6.44 -4.26
CA VAL A 395 13.52 6.17 -5.14
C VAL A 395 13.16 5.20 -6.28
N LEU A 396 12.16 4.33 -6.08
CA LEU A 396 11.66 3.39 -7.10
C LEU A 396 10.73 4.04 -8.14
N ILE A 397 10.10 5.18 -7.81
CA ILE A 397 9.07 5.81 -8.66
C ILE A 397 9.44 7.24 -9.09
N ARG A 398 10.63 7.73 -8.71
CA ARG A 398 11.08 9.10 -8.99
C ARG A 398 12.54 9.15 -9.44
N PRO A 399 12.90 10.09 -10.33
CA PRO A 399 14.29 10.44 -10.58
C PRO A 399 14.97 10.88 -9.29
N THR A 400 16.20 10.43 -9.06
CA THR A 400 16.92 10.68 -7.80
C THR A 400 18.30 11.27 -8.07
N LEU A 401 18.69 12.28 -7.29
CA LEU A 401 20.04 12.83 -7.28
C LEU A 401 20.71 12.56 -5.92
N PHE A 402 21.84 11.86 -5.94
CA PHE A 402 22.69 11.67 -4.77
C PHE A 402 23.80 12.73 -4.72
N MET A 403 24.10 13.25 -3.54
CA MET A 403 25.23 14.15 -3.30
C MET A 403 26.15 13.57 -2.24
N ALA A 404 27.43 13.43 -2.59
CA ALA A 404 28.48 13.01 -1.68
C ALA A 404 29.81 13.72 -2.02
N LEU A 405 30.60 14.06 -1.01
CA LEU A 405 31.91 14.70 -1.20
C LEU A 405 32.90 13.78 -1.92
N SER A 406 32.82 12.46 -1.72
CA SER A 406 33.70 11.46 -2.32
C SER A 406 32.94 10.24 -2.84
N PRO A 407 33.33 9.65 -3.99
CA PRO A 407 32.66 8.47 -4.54
C PRO A 407 33.02 7.15 -3.83
N ASP A 408 34.07 7.15 -2.99
CA ASP A 408 34.45 6.01 -2.15
C ASP A 408 33.86 6.05 -0.72
N SER A 409 33.06 7.09 -0.42
CA SER A 409 32.42 7.33 0.88
C SER A 409 31.63 6.11 1.38
N ALA A 410 31.93 5.65 2.60
CA ALA A 410 31.23 4.52 3.21
C ALA A 410 29.75 4.85 3.42
N ALA A 411 29.46 6.05 3.92
CA ALA A 411 28.08 6.54 4.09
C ALA A 411 27.28 6.57 2.78
N LEU A 412 27.93 6.89 1.64
CA LEU A 412 27.28 6.85 0.33
C LEU A 412 26.86 5.42 -0.03
N TRP A 413 27.77 4.46 0.13
CA TRP A 413 27.52 3.07 -0.24
C TRP A 413 26.51 2.40 0.70
N GLU A 414 26.51 2.74 1.99
CA GLU A 414 25.45 2.34 2.93
C GLU A 414 24.09 2.88 2.49
N THR A 415 24.01 4.18 2.16
CA THR A 415 22.77 4.81 1.69
C THR A 415 22.30 4.20 0.36
N LEU A 416 23.20 3.88 -0.56
CA LEU A 416 22.86 3.21 -1.82
C LEU A 416 22.38 1.78 -1.61
N ALA A 417 23.02 1.03 -0.72
CA ALA A 417 22.59 -0.33 -0.37
C ALA A 417 21.17 -0.33 0.18
N MET A 418 20.81 0.67 1.00
CA MET A 418 19.47 0.86 1.54
C MET A 418 18.39 1.06 0.45
N THR A 419 18.74 1.57 -0.73
CA THR A 419 17.78 1.80 -1.83
C THR A 419 17.53 0.58 -2.72
N GLY A 420 18.32 -0.49 -2.58
CA GLY A 420 18.26 -1.64 -3.49
C GLY A 420 18.78 -1.37 -4.91
N ARG A 421 19.41 -0.20 -5.16
CA ARG A 421 19.97 0.20 -6.47
C ARG A 421 21.12 -0.66 -6.97
N LEU A 422 21.74 -1.43 -6.09
CA LEU A 422 22.85 -2.33 -6.43
C LEU A 422 22.40 -3.59 -7.20
N SER A 423 21.10 -3.84 -7.29
CA SER A 423 20.51 -5.05 -7.87
C SER A 423 19.74 -4.74 -9.17
N GLY A 424 20.46 -4.50 -10.28
CA GLY A 424 19.91 -4.44 -11.65
C GLY A 424 19.66 -3.05 -12.22
N ALA A 425 19.11 -2.98 -13.45
CA ALA A 425 18.87 -1.72 -14.19
C ALA A 425 17.64 -0.94 -13.67
N GLU A 426 17.80 0.35 -13.42
CA GLU A 426 16.74 1.25 -12.93
C GLU A 426 15.88 1.84 -14.05
N GLU A 427 14.58 1.97 -13.85
CA GLU A 427 13.69 2.61 -14.85
C GLU A 427 13.71 4.14 -14.74
N PHE A 428 13.88 4.68 -13.52
CA PHE A 428 14.02 6.12 -13.33
C PHE A 428 15.50 6.52 -13.27
N PRO A 429 15.87 7.64 -13.91
CA PRO A 429 17.26 8.06 -13.97
C PRO A 429 17.79 8.40 -12.56
N GLY A 430 18.93 7.80 -12.22
CA GLY A 430 19.71 8.13 -11.05
C GLY A 430 20.92 8.97 -11.43
N PHE A 431 21.13 10.07 -10.71
CA PHE A 431 22.28 10.94 -10.85
C PHE A 431 23.10 10.91 -9.56
N ILE A 432 24.41 11.13 -9.67
CA ILE A 432 25.27 11.39 -8.52
C ILE A 432 26.18 12.56 -8.81
N VAL A 433 26.26 13.49 -7.87
CA VAL A 433 27.21 14.60 -7.84
C VAL A 433 28.26 14.29 -6.79
N THR A 434 29.48 14.10 -7.25
CA THR A 434 30.65 13.87 -6.40
C THR A 434 31.92 14.19 -7.18
N SER A 435 33.02 14.48 -6.46
CA SER A 435 34.31 14.76 -7.09
C SER A 435 34.74 13.61 -8.00
N ASP A 436 35.72 13.86 -8.88
CA ASP A 436 36.25 12.78 -9.69
C ASP A 436 36.85 11.69 -8.79
N GLY A 437 36.61 10.44 -9.17
CA GLY A 437 37.02 9.25 -8.44
C GLY A 437 38.09 8.46 -9.17
N THR A 438 38.45 7.31 -8.62
CA THR A 438 39.25 6.33 -9.35
C THR A 438 38.45 5.70 -10.50
N LEU A 439 39.14 5.01 -11.41
CA LEU A 439 38.45 4.20 -12.44
C LEU A 439 37.54 3.13 -11.83
N ALA A 440 37.92 2.59 -10.66
CA ALA A 440 37.13 1.61 -9.93
C ALA A 440 35.85 2.25 -9.38
N ASP A 441 35.92 3.45 -8.80
CA ASP A 441 34.74 4.16 -8.29
C ASP A 441 33.75 4.46 -9.41
N ARG A 442 34.25 4.94 -10.57
CA ARG A 442 33.41 5.15 -11.76
C ARG A 442 32.76 3.87 -12.25
N ALA A 443 33.44 2.72 -12.17
CA ALA A 443 32.84 1.43 -12.52
C ALA A 443 31.77 1.01 -11.50
N ARG A 444 32.00 1.24 -10.20
CA ARG A 444 31.03 0.95 -9.14
C ARG A 444 29.76 1.81 -9.27
N LEU A 445 29.90 3.12 -9.50
CA LEU A 445 28.76 4.03 -9.70
C LEU A 445 27.93 3.64 -10.93
N ARG A 446 28.58 3.22 -12.03
CA ARG A 446 27.88 2.69 -13.22
C ARG A 446 27.12 1.40 -12.93
N ARG A 447 27.70 0.49 -12.14
CA ARG A 447 27.01 -0.75 -11.70
C ARG A 447 25.78 -0.44 -10.85
N ALA A 448 25.81 0.64 -10.07
CA ALA A 448 24.66 1.15 -9.32
C ALA A 448 23.65 1.94 -10.18
N SER A 449 23.79 1.95 -11.51
CA SER A 449 22.95 2.69 -12.46
C SER A 449 22.89 4.20 -12.18
N LEU A 450 24.00 4.79 -11.73
CA LEU A 450 24.11 6.23 -11.47
C LEU A 450 24.90 6.95 -12.58
N SER A 451 24.34 8.04 -13.07
CA SER A 451 25.00 8.94 -14.00
C SER A 451 25.82 9.96 -13.22
N HIS A 452 27.15 9.92 -13.37
CA HIS A 452 28.09 10.68 -12.53
C HIS A 452 28.37 12.08 -13.10
N ILE A 453 27.89 13.11 -12.41
CA ILE A 453 28.22 14.51 -12.61
C ILE A 453 29.50 14.82 -11.82
N ARG A 454 30.62 15.03 -12.52
CA ARG A 454 31.98 15.05 -11.96
C ARG A 454 32.34 16.39 -11.30
N GLN A 455 31.54 16.80 -10.33
CA GLN A 455 31.69 18.06 -9.62
C GLN A 455 31.49 17.85 -8.12
N SER A 456 32.12 18.68 -7.28
CA SER A 456 31.80 18.66 -5.86
C SER A 456 30.36 19.15 -5.62
N PRO A 457 29.66 18.64 -4.58
CA PRO A 457 28.31 19.09 -4.23
C PRO A 457 28.18 20.62 -4.13
N PHE A 458 29.19 21.30 -3.59
CA PHE A 458 29.24 22.75 -3.50
C PHE A 458 29.27 23.43 -4.88
N THR A 459 30.16 22.98 -5.77
CA THR A 459 30.32 23.55 -7.12
C THR A 459 29.04 23.36 -7.93
N PHE A 460 28.46 22.16 -7.89
CA PHE A 460 27.20 21.88 -8.56
C PHE A 460 26.06 22.75 -8.03
N SER A 461 25.92 22.84 -6.70
CA SER A 461 24.84 23.62 -6.07
C SER A 461 24.93 25.12 -6.39
N THR A 462 26.15 25.64 -6.54
CA THR A 462 26.37 27.07 -6.80
C THR A 462 26.31 27.44 -8.29
N HIS A 463 26.79 26.56 -9.18
CA HIS A 463 26.88 26.83 -10.62
C HIS A 463 25.77 26.20 -11.46
N CYS A 464 25.30 25.00 -11.11
CA CYS A 464 24.28 24.25 -11.86
C CYS A 464 22.85 24.42 -11.33
N LEU A 465 22.68 25.08 -10.17
CA LEU A 465 21.36 25.44 -9.64
C LEU A 465 21.13 26.97 -9.57
N PRO A 466 21.36 27.74 -10.67
CA PRO A 466 21.15 29.17 -10.64
C PRO A 466 19.65 29.51 -10.65
N SER A 467 19.28 30.56 -9.92
CA SER A 467 17.88 30.98 -9.73
C SER A 467 17.14 31.46 -11.00
N GLY A 468 17.80 31.51 -12.15
CA GLY A 468 17.26 31.97 -13.42
C GLY A 468 17.13 30.90 -14.51
N HIS A 469 17.49 29.64 -14.23
CA HIS A 469 17.42 28.57 -15.23
C HIS A 469 15.96 28.19 -15.53
N GLN A 470 15.56 28.23 -16.80
CA GLN A 470 14.15 28.01 -17.20
C GLN A 470 13.60 26.67 -16.72
N SER A 471 14.36 25.58 -16.88
CA SER A 471 13.96 24.24 -16.41
C SER A 471 13.68 24.20 -14.90
N LEU A 472 14.50 24.87 -14.09
CA LEU A 472 14.32 24.88 -12.63
C LEU A 472 13.08 25.71 -12.22
N ILE A 473 12.84 26.83 -12.91
CA ILE A 473 11.65 27.67 -12.70
C ILE A 473 10.38 26.89 -13.06
N GLU A 474 10.39 26.15 -14.17
CA GLU A 474 9.26 25.33 -14.58
C GLU A 474 8.99 24.20 -13.57
N GLY A 475 10.05 23.52 -13.11
CA GLY A 475 9.93 22.52 -12.05
C GLY A 475 9.34 23.08 -10.76
N GLN A 476 9.77 24.28 -10.33
CA GLN A 476 9.23 24.94 -9.14
C GLN A 476 7.74 25.26 -9.31
N ARG A 477 7.36 25.73 -10.51
CA ARG A 477 5.97 26.05 -10.84
C ARG A 477 5.10 24.80 -10.78
N LEU A 478 5.55 23.68 -11.34
CA LEU A 478 4.82 22.42 -11.31
C LEU A 478 4.73 21.84 -9.90
N LEU A 479 5.81 21.89 -9.12
CA LEU A 479 5.83 21.45 -7.72
C LEU A 479 4.86 22.27 -6.86
N ALA A 480 4.89 23.61 -6.99
CA ALA A 480 3.96 24.50 -6.29
C ALA A 480 2.50 24.28 -6.72
N GLN A 481 2.25 23.95 -7.99
CA GLN A 481 0.92 23.60 -8.49
C GLN A 481 0.42 22.26 -7.93
N SER A 482 1.31 21.25 -7.85
CA SER A 482 0.99 19.95 -7.22
C SER A 482 0.61 20.15 -5.76
N TYR A 483 1.47 20.86 -5.00
CA TYR A 483 1.24 21.13 -3.59
C TYR A 483 -0.03 21.96 -3.34
N ALA A 484 -0.27 23.00 -4.15
CA ALA A 484 -1.50 23.79 -4.06
C ALA A 484 -2.74 22.96 -4.44
N GLY A 485 -2.61 21.99 -5.34
CA GLY A 485 -3.66 21.04 -5.69
C GLY A 485 -4.00 20.08 -4.54
N GLU A 486 -2.97 19.54 -3.88
CA GLU A 486 -3.11 18.71 -2.67
C GLU A 486 -3.80 19.48 -1.54
N LEU A 487 -3.31 20.70 -1.22
CA LEU A 487 -3.88 21.56 -0.17
C LEU A 487 -5.31 22.02 -0.44
N LYS A 488 -5.59 22.48 -1.68
CA LYS A 488 -6.93 22.93 -2.04
C LYS A 488 -7.92 21.78 -2.07
N GLY A 489 -7.42 20.57 -2.24
CA GLY A 489 -8.23 19.39 -2.46
C GLY A 489 -9.05 19.48 -3.74
N THR A 490 -9.72 18.37 -4.03
CA THR A 490 -10.73 18.26 -5.08
C THR A 490 -12.06 18.75 -4.52
N GLY A 491 -12.61 19.80 -5.13
CA GLY A 491 -13.88 20.43 -4.77
C GLY A 491 -14.87 20.45 -5.92
N VAL A 492 -15.59 21.56 -6.08
CA VAL A 492 -16.50 21.77 -7.23
C VAL A 492 -15.70 22.21 -8.46
N ALA A 493 -15.58 21.34 -9.47
CA ALA A 493 -14.95 21.66 -10.75
C ALA A 493 -15.96 22.24 -11.74
N ARG A 494 -15.56 23.21 -12.56
CA ARG A 494 -16.42 23.69 -13.67
C ARG A 494 -16.34 22.71 -14.83
N VAL A 495 -17.49 22.29 -15.35
CA VAL A 495 -17.57 21.37 -16.51
C VAL A 495 -16.83 21.93 -17.72
N ALA A 496 -16.87 23.24 -17.95
CA ALA A 496 -16.11 23.91 -19.01
C ALA A 496 -14.59 23.62 -18.92
N THR A 497 -14.04 23.59 -17.71
CA THR A 497 -12.62 23.28 -17.46
C THR A 497 -12.34 21.79 -17.68
N LEU A 498 -13.26 20.91 -17.29
CA LEU A 498 -13.11 19.47 -17.48
C LEU A 498 -13.16 19.07 -18.95
N VAL A 499 -14.10 19.65 -19.71
CA VAL A 499 -14.28 19.44 -21.16
C VAL A 499 -13.07 19.96 -21.95
N SER A 500 -12.55 21.13 -21.61
CA SER A 500 -11.39 21.71 -22.32
C SER A 500 -10.09 20.94 -22.11
N LYS A 501 -9.96 20.22 -20.99
CA LYS A 501 -8.81 19.37 -20.68
C LYS A 501 -9.00 17.91 -21.08
N ALA A 502 -10.16 17.55 -21.64
CA ALA A 502 -10.51 16.16 -21.92
C ALA A 502 -9.63 15.58 -23.03
N SER A 503 -9.09 14.38 -22.79
CA SER A 503 -8.55 13.48 -23.81
C SER A 503 -9.62 13.11 -24.82
N LYS A 504 -9.19 12.66 -26.01
CA LYS A 504 -10.09 12.07 -27.00
C LYS A 504 -10.74 10.80 -26.44
N GLY A 505 -12.02 10.59 -26.73
CA GLY A 505 -12.76 9.40 -26.30
C GLY A 505 -12.10 8.11 -26.80
N SER A 506 -12.14 7.07 -25.97
CA SER A 506 -11.42 5.82 -26.20
C SER A 506 -12.37 4.63 -26.37
N ARG A 507 -11.98 3.66 -27.21
CA ARG A 507 -12.70 2.38 -27.31
C ARG A 507 -12.69 1.61 -25.99
N GLY A 508 -11.71 1.84 -25.13
CA GLY A 508 -11.60 1.22 -23.81
C GLY A 508 -12.83 1.46 -22.92
N PHE A 509 -13.57 2.56 -23.11
CA PHE A 509 -14.86 2.77 -22.43
C PHE A 509 -15.83 1.61 -22.70
N LEU A 510 -15.92 1.16 -23.97
CA LEU A 510 -16.82 0.08 -24.36
C LEU A 510 -16.36 -1.30 -23.88
N GLU A 511 -15.10 -1.42 -23.48
CA GLU A 511 -14.47 -2.62 -22.92
C GLU A 511 -14.54 -2.66 -21.38
N GLY A 512 -15.14 -1.65 -20.74
CA GLY A 512 -15.34 -1.60 -19.29
C GLY A 512 -14.37 -0.68 -18.53
N ARG A 513 -13.86 0.38 -19.17
CA ARG A 513 -13.22 1.52 -18.46
C ARG A 513 -14.29 2.51 -17.99
N ASP A 514 -14.03 3.20 -16.87
CA ASP A 514 -14.83 4.36 -16.44
C ASP A 514 -14.99 5.41 -17.55
N ALA A 515 -16.13 6.10 -17.56
CA ALA A 515 -16.41 7.15 -18.56
C ALA A 515 -15.53 8.39 -18.32
N GLU A 516 -14.95 8.92 -19.40
CA GLU A 516 -14.26 10.20 -19.44
C GLU A 516 -15.06 11.25 -20.22
N TRP A 517 -14.74 12.54 -20.01
CA TRP A 517 -15.41 13.63 -20.73
C TRP A 517 -15.23 13.51 -22.25
N GLY A 518 -14.09 12.98 -22.71
CA GLY A 518 -13.84 12.66 -24.11
C GLY A 518 -14.85 11.70 -24.72
N ASP A 519 -15.27 10.68 -23.97
CA ASP A 519 -16.23 9.66 -24.44
C ASP A 519 -17.62 10.26 -24.67
N ILE A 520 -17.95 11.33 -23.93
CA ILE A 520 -19.19 12.09 -24.07
C ILE A 520 -19.10 13.03 -25.28
N ILE A 521 -18.01 13.79 -25.40
CA ILE A 521 -17.79 14.76 -26.47
C ILE A 521 -17.77 14.07 -27.85
N ASP A 522 -17.03 12.96 -27.95
CA ASP A 522 -16.85 12.21 -29.20
C ASP A 522 -18.01 11.25 -29.51
N LYS A 523 -19.04 11.22 -28.64
CA LYS A 523 -20.21 10.33 -28.74
C LYS A 523 -19.79 8.85 -28.85
N VAL A 524 -18.79 8.46 -28.06
CA VAL A 524 -18.43 7.05 -27.84
C VAL A 524 -19.46 6.41 -26.92
N ALA A 525 -19.88 7.12 -25.87
CA ALA A 525 -20.98 6.69 -25.02
C ALA A 525 -22.33 6.80 -25.73
N ALA A 526 -23.16 5.75 -25.64
CA ALA A 526 -24.53 5.79 -26.16
C ALA A 526 -25.42 6.70 -25.31
N GLU A 527 -26.30 7.47 -25.96
CA GLU A 527 -27.28 8.32 -25.29
C GLU A 527 -28.55 7.51 -24.99
N LEU A 528 -28.63 6.97 -23.77
CA LEU A 528 -29.74 6.12 -23.32
C LEU A 528 -30.90 6.97 -22.78
N SER A 529 -32.11 6.41 -22.78
CA SER A 529 -33.35 7.06 -22.33
C SER A 529 -33.29 7.58 -20.89
N MET A 530 -32.41 7.03 -20.04
CA MET A 530 -32.15 7.55 -18.69
C MET A 530 -31.65 9.01 -18.69
N LYS A 531 -30.90 9.42 -19.73
CA LYS A 531 -30.48 10.81 -19.92
C LYS A 531 -31.71 11.71 -20.13
N ASP A 532 -32.62 11.28 -21.01
CA ASP A 532 -33.83 12.04 -21.31
C ASP A 532 -34.74 12.13 -20.07
N ALA A 533 -34.86 11.04 -19.29
CA ALA A 533 -35.58 11.05 -18.02
C ALA A 533 -34.97 12.02 -16.98
N LEU A 534 -33.64 12.10 -16.91
CA LEU A 534 -32.95 13.08 -16.06
C LEU A 534 -33.17 14.52 -16.51
N GLU A 535 -33.14 14.75 -17.82
CA GLU A 535 -33.43 16.06 -18.38
C GLU A 535 -34.86 16.49 -18.06
N ASP A 536 -35.83 15.61 -18.24
CA ASP A 536 -37.25 15.90 -17.97
C ASP A 536 -37.49 16.17 -16.47
N ALA A 537 -36.89 15.39 -15.57
CA ALA A 537 -36.93 15.64 -14.13
C ALA A 537 -36.23 16.95 -13.73
N GLY A 538 -35.19 17.36 -14.48
CA GLY A 538 -34.45 18.59 -14.21
C GLY A 538 -35.07 19.86 -14.79
N ARG A 539 -36.15 19.77 -15.59
CA ARG A 539 -36.80 20.93 -16.19
C ARG A 539 -37.53 21.76 -15.13
N THR A 540 -37.23 23.05 -15.11
CA THR A 540 -37.94 24.01 -14.28
C THR A 540 -39.16 24.56 -15.03
N SER A 541 -40.35 24.41 -14.47
CA SER A 541 -41.55 25.10 -14.99
C SER A 541 -41.38 26.61 -14.79
N SER A 542 -41.86 27.43 -15.72
CA SER A 542 -41.69 28.89 -15.64
C SER A 542 -42.27 29.43 -14.31
N GLY A 543 -41.41 29.98 -13.44
CA GLY A 543 -41.78 30.49 -12.12
C GLY A 543 -41.65 29.50 -10.93
N SER A 544 -41.27 28.24 -11.15
CA SER A 544 -41.03 27.26 -10.08
C SER A 544 -39.58 27.23 -9.59
N ARG A 545 -39.37 26.69 -8.38
CA ARG A 545 -38.03 26.40 -7.85
C ARG A 545 -37.35 25.31 -8.69
N ALA A 546 -36.04 25.43 -8.91
CA ALA A 546 -35.24 24.38 -9.52
C ALA A 546 -35.26 23.12 -8.65
N PRO A 547 -35.52 21.94 -9.22
CA PRO A 547 -35.65 20.71 -8.45
C PRO A 547 -34.29 20.19 -7.96
N ILE A 548 -34.34 19.27 -7.01
CA ILE A 548 -33.21 18.39 -6.69
C ILE A 548 -33.56 17.02 -7.25
N VAL A 549 -32.77 16.54 -8.20
CA VAL A 549 -32.98 15.26 -8.89
C VAL A 549 -31.98 14.23 -8.36
N LEU A 550 -32.48 13.06 -7.97
CA LEU A 550 -31.66 11.91 -7.58
C LEU A 550 -31.73 10.82 -8.63
N LEU A 551 -30.58 10.46 -9.20
CA LEU A 551 -30.43 9.27 -10.03
C LEU A 551 -30.07 8.07 -9.16
N LYS A 552 -31.04 7.18 -8.95
CA LYS A 552 -30.88 5.97 -8.15
C LYS A 552 -30.53 4.77 -9.03
N GLY A 553 -29.53 3.98 -8.64
CA GLY A 553 -29.30 2.69 -9.27
C GLY A 553 -28.08 1.91 -8.78
N SER A 554 -27.99 0.65 -9.19
CA SER A 554 -26.93 -0.31 -8.92
C SER A 554 -25.58 0.08 -9.52
N ALA A 555 -24.49 -0.58 -9.10
CA ALA A 555 -23.17 -0.35 -9.69
C ALA A 555 -23.14 -0.80 -11.16
N GLY A 556 -22.53 -0.01 -12.04
CA GLY A 556 -22.45 -0.32 -13.48
C GLY A 556 -23.72 -0.02 -14.29
N SER A 557 -24.74 0.63 -13.72
CA SER A 557 -25.97 1.01 -14.45
C SER A 557 -25.86 2.26 -15.35
N GLY A 558 -24.67 2.82 -15.52
CA GLY A 558 -24.45 3.99 -16.40
C GLY A 558 -24.75 5.36 -15.77
N LYS A 559 -24.96 5.43 -14.44
CA LYS A 559 -25.26 6.68 -13.72
C LYS A 559 -24.31 7.83 -14.04
N THR A 560 -23.01 7.62 -13.84
CA THR A 560 -21.97 8.63 -14.13
C THR A 560 -22.07 9.13 -15.57
N THR A 561 -22.18 8.21 -16.53
CA THR A 561 -22.28 8.54 -17.96
C THR A 561 -23.51 9.40 -18.26
N ALA A 562 -24.67 9.07 -17.69
CA ALA A 562 -25.89 9.85 -17.86
C ALA A 562 -25.79 11.25 -17.23
N LEU A 563 -25.21 11.35 -16.03
CA LEU A 563 -24.92 12.64 -15.37
C LEU A 563 -23.98 13.49 -16.23
N MET A 564 -22.89 12.92 -16.74
CA MET A 564 -21.93 13.65 -17.60
C MET A 564 -22.56 14.11 -18.92
N GLN A 565 -23.40 13.28 -19.55
CA GLN A 565 -24.14 13.64 -20.77
C GLN A 565 -25.08 14.83 -20.52
N TYR A 566 -25.82 14.82 -19.41
CA TYR A 566 -26.73 15.92 -19.08
C TYR A 566 -25.95 17.20 -18.71
N ALA A 567 -24.90 17.08 -17.89
CA ALA A 567 -24.03 18.19 -17.53
C ALA A 567 -23.38 18.84 -18.76
N TYR A 568 -22.88 18.03 -19.70
CA TYR A 568 -22.32 18.50 -20.96
C TYR A 568 -23.34 19.24 -21.82
N ARG A 569 -24.59 18.75 -21.89
CA ARG A 569 -25.66 19.42 -22.64
C ARG A 569 -26.00 20.80 -22.05
N LEU A 570 -26.12 20.91 -20.73
CA LEU A 570 -26.35 22.21 -20.07
C LEU A 570 -25.19 23.18 -20.30
N HIS A 571 -23.96 22.68 -20.25
CA HIS A 571 -22.78 23.48 -20.61
C HIS A 571 -22.82 23.97 -22.06
N ALA A 572 -23.17 23.09 -23.01
CA ALA A 572 -23.32 23.45 -24.43
C ALA A 572 -24.45 24.48 -24.67
N MET A 573 -25.44 24.54 -23.78
CA MET A 573 -26.49 25.59 -23.76
C MET A 573 -26.02 26.90 -23.08
N GLY A 574 -24.74 27.02 -22.71
CA GLY A 574 -24.16 28.22 -22.11
C GLY A 574 -24.42 28.38 -20.61
N LYS A 575 -24.85 27.32 -19.89
CA LYS A 575 -25.04 27.36 -18.44
C LYS A 575 -23.71 27.16 -17.70
N ASN A 576 -23.58 27.81 -16.54
CA ASN A 576 -22.48 27.55 -15.61
C ASN A 576 -22.77 26.26 -14.83
N VAL A 577 -22.08 25.18 -15.19
CA VAL A 577 -22.29 23.85 -14.60
C VAL A 577 -21.10 23.45 -13.73
N GLY A 578 -21.37 23.08 -12.48
CA GLY A 578 -20.39 22.46 -11.59
C GLY A 578 -20.50 20.94 -11.58
N TRP A 579 -19.37 20.29 -11.35
CA TRP A 579 -19.20 18.86 -11.18
C TRP A 579 -18.48 18.60 -9.86
N VAL A 580 -19.09 17.80 -9.01
CA VAL A 580 -18.48 17.24 -7.80
C VAL A 580 -18.21 15.78 -8.10
N ASP A 581 -16.93 15.45 -8.22
CA ASP A 581 -16.50 14.07 -8.41
C ASP A 581 -16.53 13.31 -7.07
N ARG A 582 -16.44 11.99 -7.16
CA ARG A 582 -16.30 11.09 -6.00
C ARG A 582 -15.02 11.35 -5.21
N ASP A 583 -14.04 11.95 -5.86
CA ASP A 583 -12.69 12.15 -5.36
C ASP A 583 -12.62 13.32 -4.39
N VAL A 584 -13.75 13.99 -4.13
CA VAL A 584 -13.83 15.21 -3.35
C VAL A 584 -13.14 15.05 -1.99
N SER A 585 -12.09 15.84 -1.77
CA SER A 585 -11.30 15.80 -0.53
C SER A 585 -11.57 16.99 0.39
N VAL A 586 -12.23 18.04 -0.13
CA VAL A 586 -12.57 19.24 0.66
C VAL A 586 -13.79 19.04 1.55
N SER A 587 -13.85 19.82 2.63
CA SER A 587 -14.99 19.79 3.55
C SER A 587 -16.29 20.25 2.88
N ARG A 588 -17.43 19.76 3.38
CA ARG A 588 -18.78 20.14 2.92
C ARG A 588 -18.96 21.65 2.82
N ARG A 589 -18.50 22.40 3.83
CA ARG A 589 -18.60 23.87 3.89
C ARG A 589 -17.84 24.52 2.73
N THR A 590 -16.70 23.94 2.34
CA THR A 590 -15.89 24.41 1.23
C THR A 590 -16.58 24.17 -0.11
N ILE A 591 -17.20 22.99 -0.30
CA ILE A 591 -18.02 22.69 -1.49
C ILE A 591 -19.14 23.72 -1.64
N GLU A 592 -19.89 23.97 -0.56
CA GLU A 592 -20.98 24.94 -0.55
C GLU A 592 -20.48 26.36 -0.84
N ALA A 593 -19.31 26.75 -0.30
CA ALA A 593 -18.71 28.06 -0.55
C ALA A 593 -18.28 28.22 -2.02
N GLN A 594 -17.58 27.22 -2.58
CA GLN A 594 -17.17 27.20 -3.99
C GLN A 594 -18.37 27.25 -4.94
N ALA A 595 -19.44 26.51 -4.63
CA ALA A 595 -20.67 26.54 -5.40
C ALA A 595 -21.30 27.95 -5.45
N ARG A 596 -21.32 28.65 -4.31
CA ARG A 596 -21.83 30.03 -4.20
C ARG A 596 -20.93 31.04 -4.93
N GLU A 597 -19.62 30.94 -4.73
CA GLU A 597 -18.62 31.81 -5.36
C GLU A 597 -18.66 31.71 -6.89
N HIS A 598 -18.78 30.49 -7.42
CA HIS A 598 -18.78 30.25 -8.85
C HIS A 598 -20.10 30.59 -9.56
N ARG A 599 -21.15 30.97 -8.83
CA ARG A 599 -22.49 31.32 -9.37
C ARG A 599 -23.01 30.29 -10.37
N LEU A 600 -23.01 29.04 -9.95
CA LEU A 600 -23.41 27.90 -10.77
C LEU A 600 -24.92 27.87 -10.97
N ASN A 601 -25.37 27.57 -12.19
CA ASN A 601 -26.79 27.35 -12.51
C ASN A 601 -27.22 25.91 -12.22
N ALA A 602 -26.30 24.96 -12.37
CA ALA A 602 -26.53 23.55 -12.10
C ALA A 602 -25.29 22.92 -11.46
N ILE A 603 -25.51 21.96 -10.56
CA ILE A 603 -24.46 21.22 -9.88
C ILE A 603 -24.77 19.73 -10.00
N PHE A 604 -23.80 18.98 -10.54
CA PHE A 604 -23.85 17.54 -10.66
C PHE A 604 -22.93 16.90 -9.63
N ILE A 605 -23.42 15.87 -8.94
CA ILE A 605 -22.65 15.15 -7.92
C ILE A 605 -22.62 13.67 -8.32
N ASP A 606 -21.43 13.18 -8.67
CA ASP A 606 -21.23 11.76 -8.91
C ASP A 606 -21.05 11.03 -7.57
N ASP A 607 -22.08 10.27 -7.17
CA ASP A 607 -22.19 9.52 -5.91
C ASP A 607 -22.26 10.40 -4.65
N VAL A 608 -23.48 10.76 -4.23
CA VAL A 608 -23.71 11.55 -3.01
C VAL A 608 -23.53 10.74 -1.72
N ASP A 609 -23.45 9.41 -1.83
CA ASP A 609 -23.28 8.51 -0.69
C ASP A 609 -21.95 8.76 0.06
N ILE A 610 -20.95 9.38 -0.58
CA ILE A 610 -19.68 9.78 0.04
C ILE A 610 -19.87 10.71 1.24
N PHE A 611 -20.98 11.47 1.28
CA PHE A 611 -21.30 12.38 2.38
C PHE A 611 -22.14 11.72 3.50
N GLY A 612 -22.52 10.45 3.33
CA GLY A 612 -23.29 9.67 4.30
C GLY A 612 -24.53 10.42 4.81
N LYS A 613 -24.71 10.43 6.14
CA LYS A 613 -25.85 11.09 6.80
C LYS A 613 -25.95 12.60 6.52
N GLN A 614 -24.87 13.24 6.07
CA GLN A 614 -24.86 14.67 5.75
C GLN A 614 -25.29 14.99 4.31
N ALA A 615 -25.43 13.98 3.44
CA ALA A 615 -25.78 14.13 2.04
C ALA A 615 -27.01 15.02 1.82
N THR A 616 -28.10 14.77 2.56
CA THR A 616 -29.33 15.56 2.47
C THR A 616 -29.10 17.04 2.73
N SER A 617 -28.34 17.37 3.78
CA SER A 617 -28.07 18.77 4.14
C SER A 617 -27.25 19.48 3.07
N LEU A 618 -26.26 18.78 2.50
CA LEU A 618 -25.45 19.30 1.39
C LEU A 618 -26.33 19.59 0.17
N LEU A 619 -27.15 18.63 -0.27
CA LEU A 619 -28.02 18.80 -1.45
C LEU A 619 -28.98 19.99 -1.29
N LYS A 620 -29.61 20.13 -0.11
CA LYS A 620 -30.50 21.27 0.19
C LYS A 620 -29.76 22.60 0.17
N ASN A 621 -28.54 22.66 0.74
CA ASN A 621 -27.73 23.88 0.76
C ASN A 621 -27.25 24.27 -0.65
N LEU A 622 -26.85 23.30 -1.47
CA LEU A 622 -26.41 23.53 -2.85
C LEU A 622 -27.54 24.00 -3.76
N SER A 623 -28.77 23.57 -3.51
CA SER A 623 -29.97 24.05 -4.23
C SER A 623 -30.21 25.56 -4.04
N ASN A 624 -29.65 26.15 -2.98
CA ASN A 624 -29.75 27.58 -2.68
C ASN A 624 -31.21 28.08 -2.72
N GLY A 625 -32.10 27.36 -2.04
CA GLY A 625 -33.53 27.70 -2.01
C GLY A 625 -34.27 27.49 -3.33
N GLY A 626 -33.72 26.67 -4.25
CA GLY A 626 -34.29 26.39 -5.56
C GLY A 626 -33.81 27.31 -6.68
N GLN A 627 -32.70 28.03 -6.48
CA GLN A 627 -32.07 28.83 -7.54
C GLN A 627 -31.10 28.02 -8.42
N THR A 628 -30.59 26.90 -7.87
CA THR A 628 -29.61 26.03 -8.52
C THR A 628 -30.22 24.66 -8.71
N LEU A 629 -30.17 24.13 -9.94
CA LEU A 629 -30.51 22.73 -10.21
C LEU A 629 -29.44 21.83 -9.58
N VAL A 630 -29.84 20.85 -8.78
CA VAL A 630 -28.90 19.86 -8.21
C VAL A 630 -29.28 18.49 -8.74
N VAL A 631 -28.35 17.81 -9.39
CA VAL A 631 -28.53 16.44 -9.87
C VAL A 631 -27.47 15.56 -9.24
N ALA A 632 -27.88 14.56 -8.47
CA ALA A 632 -26.93 13.71 -7.76
C ALA A 632 -27.21 12.23 -8.00
N ALA A 633 -26.17 11.41 -8.15
CA ALA A 633 -26.32 9.97 -8.21
C ALA A 633 -26.28 9.35 -6.82
N ILE A 634 -27.05 8.29 -6.59
CA ILE A 634 -27.00 7.48 -5.36
C ILE A 634 -27.15 6.00 -5.68
N ARG A 635 -26.49 5.15 -4.89
CA ARG A 635 -26.64 3.70 -4.96
C ARG A 635 -27.95 3.25 -4.32
N THR A 636 -28.62 2.27 -4.93
CA THR A 636 -29.89 1.69 -4.44
C THR A 636 -29.78 1.21 -2.99
N THR A 637 -28.66 0.60 -2.61
CA THR A 637 -28.41 0.05 -1.26
C THR A 637 -28.14 1.12 -0.19
N ARG A 638 -27.95 2.38 -0.58
CA ARG A 638 -27.53 3.48 0.30
C ARG A 638 -28.59 4.57 0.45
N GLU A 639 -29.78 4.36 -0.10
CA GLU A 639 -30.91 5.29 0.03
C GLU A 639 -31.24 5.59 1.51
N ASN A 640 -31.12 4.60 2.39
CA ASN A 640 -31.37 4.75 3.82
C ASN A 640 -30.39 5.70 4.53
N GLU A 641 -29.31 6.13 3.86
CA GLU A 641 -28.41 7.18 4.38
C GLU A 641 -28.98 8.59 4.18
N LEU A 642 -29.95 8.76 3.28
CA LEU A 642 -30.69 10.01 3.11
C LEU A 642 -31.76 10.17 4.19
N ASP A 643 -32.11 11.42 4.45
CA ASP A 643 -33.19 11.74 5.38
C ASP A 643 -34.52 11.31 4.75
N ALA A 644 -35.32 10.51 5.46
CA ALA A 644 -36.64 10.04 4.97
C ALA A 644 -37.62 11.17 4.62
N THR A 645 -37.44 12.39 5.17
CA THR A 645 -38.25 13.59 4.86
C THR A 645 -37.74 14.34 3.63
N PHE A 646 -36.63 13.92 3.04
CA PHE A 646 -36.12 14.48 1.81
C PHE A 646 -36.88 13.89 0.63
N THR A 647 -37.60 14.74 -0.10
CA THR A 647 -38.41 14.38 -1.26
C THR A 647 -37.82 14.96 -2.55
N PRO A 648 -36.72 14.39 -3.07
CA PRO A 648 -36.18 14.75 -4.37
C PRO A 648 -36.98 14.10 -5.50
N ASP A 649 -36.81 14.59 -6.73
CA ASP A 649 -37.31 13.92 -7.92
C ASP A 649 -36.41 12.71 -8.22
N ILE A 650 -36.95 11.50 -8.14
CA ILE A 650 -36.16 10.27 -8.27
C ILE A 650 -36.27 9.73 -9.70
N VAL A 651 -35.13 9.53 -10.34
CA VAL A 651 -34.99 8.81 -11.61
C VAL A 651 -34.33 7.46 -11.34
N GLN A 652 -34.91 6.37 -11.83
CA GLN A 652 -34.39 5.01 -11.65
C GLN A 652 -33.50 4.60 -12.84
N ALA A 653 -32.21 4.45 -12.59
CA ALA A 653 -31.23 3.98 -13.57
C ALA A 653 -31.29 2.46 -13.82
N ASP A 654 -31.83 1.68 -12.88
CA ASP A 654 -31.94 0.21 -13.01
C ASP A 654 -33.20 -0.22 -13.80
N THR A 655 -33.86 0.71 -14.49
CA THR A 655 -34.99 0.38 -15.35
C THR A 655 -34.51 -0.42 -16.56
N PRO A 656 -35.23 -1.49 -16.97
CA PRO A 656 -34.84 -2.27 -18.13
C PRO A 656 -34.74 -1.40 -19.39
N LEU A 657 -33.65 -1.53 -20.13
CA LEU A 657 -33.42 -0.77 -21.35
C LEU A 657 -34.52 -1.05 -22.38
N ASN A 658 -35.03 0.02 -22.98
CA ASN A 658 -36.02 -0.09 -24.04
C ASN A 658 -35.36 -0.51 -25.37
N ASP A 659 -36.16 -0.87 -26.37
CA ASP A 659 -35.65 -1.29 -27.67
C ASP A 659 -34.78 -0.22 -28.36
N ASP A 660 -35.06 1.06 -28.17
CA ASP A 660 -34.30 2.15 -28.77
C ASP A 660 -32.91 2.28 -28.15
N ASP A 661 -32.82 2.16 -26.83
CA ASP A 661 -31.56 2.11 -26.08
C ASP A 661 -30.67 0.97 -26.55
N LEU A 662 -31.25 -0.23 -26.68
CA LEU A 662 -30.54 -1.41 -27.18
C LEU A 662 -30.05 -1.22 -28.62
N ARG A 663 -30.86 -0.60 -29.50
CA ARG A 663 -30.44 -0.26 -30.87
C ARG A 663 -29.29 0.75 -30.88
N LYS A 664 -29.33 1.76 -30.03
CA LYS A 664 -28.25 2.76 -29.89
C LYS A 664 -26.96 2.11 -29.41
N LEU A 665 -27.02 1.23 -28.41
CA LEU A 665 -25.87 0.44 -27.93
C LEU A 665 -25.29 -0.43 -29.04
N ILE A 666 -26.11 -1.22 -29.74
CA ILE A 666 -25.66 -2.06 -30.85
C ILE A 666 -25.00 -1.22 -31.96
N LYS A 667 -25.54 -0.03 -32.26
CA LYS A 667 -24.98 0.88 -33.26
C LYS A 667 -23.58 1.36 -32.84
N VAL A 668 -23.40 1.74 -31.58
CA VAL A 668 -22.11 2.16 -31.01
C VAL A 668 -21.10 1.01 -31.02
N LEU A 669 -21.50 -0.19 -30.56
CA LEU A 669 -20.65 -1.38 -30.59
C LEU A 669 -20.23 -1.75 -32.01
N LYS A 670 -21.17 -1.70 -32.97
CA LYS A 670 -20.87 -1.95 -34.39
C LYS A 670 -19.90 -0.92 -34.97
N LYS A 671 -20.10 0.37 -34.68
CA LYS A 671 -19.21 1.46 -35.15
C LYS A 671 -17.77 1.27 -34.67
N ASN A 672 -17.58 0.70 -33.48
CA ASN A 672 -16.27 0.48 -32.87
C ASN A 672 -15.69 -0.92 -33.07
N GLY A 673 -16.39 -1.80 -33.81
CA GLY A 673 -15.93 -3.17 -34.09
C GLY A 673 -16.12 -4.17 -32.93
N LEU A 674 -16.91 -3.81 -31.91
CA LEU A 674 -17.06 -4.54 -30.64
C LEU A 674 -18.38 -5.32 -30.54
N LEU A 675 -18.83 -5.92 -31.65
CA LEU A 675 -20.07 -6.73 -31.63
C LEU A 675 -19.92 -8.08 -30.92
N GLY A 676 -18.69 -8.60 -30.79
CA GLY A 676 -18.37 -9.88 -30.16
C GLY A 676 -19.40 -10.98 -30.44
N ILE A 677 -20.03 -11.53 -29.40
CA ILE A 677 -21.05 -12.59 -29.52
C ILE A 677 -22.27 -12.18 -30.34
N LEU A 678 -22.64 -10.89 -30.38
CA LEU A 678 -23.78 -10.42 -31.16
C LEU A 678 -23.55 -10.53 -32.68
N LYS A 679 -22.29 -10.70 -33.11
CA LYS A 679 -21.95 -10.92 -34.52
C LYS A 679 -22.55 -12.21 -35.07
N GLN A 680 -22.75 -13.23 -34.23
CA GLN A 680 -23.32 -14.53 -34.63
C GLN A 680 -24.80 -14.41 -35.06
N HIS A 681 -25.51 -13.42 -34.53
CA HIS A 681 -26.89 -13.15 -34.89
C HIS A 681 -26.94 -12.30 -36.16
N ARG A 682 -27.51 -12.84 -37.23
CA ARG A 682 -27.66 -12.13 -38.52
C ARG A 682 -28.83 -11.14 -38.50
N LEU A 683 -29.89 -11.45 -37.77
CA LEU A 683 -31.12 -10.64 -37.73
C LEU A 683 -31.07 -9.58 -36.61
N PRO A 684 -31.49 -8.33 -36.86
CA PRO A 684 -31.47 -7.26 -35.84
C PRO A 684 -32.25 -7.58 -34.56
N HIS A 685 -33.42 -8.20 -34.67
CA HIS A 685 -34.25 -8.54 -33.50
C HIS A 685 -33.58 -9.60 -32.60
N GLN A 686 -32.83 -10.54 -33.19
CA GLN A 686 -32.07 -11.54 -32.42
C GLN A 686 -30.98 -10.87 -31.61
N ARG A 687 -30.26 -9.88 -32.18
CA ARG A 687 -29.26 -9.09 -31.44
C ARG A 687 -29.87 -8.33 -30.28
N ILE A 688 -31.04 -7.71 -30.49
CA ILE A 688 -31.76 -6.97 -29.45
C ILE A 688 -32.19 -7.91 -28.33
N ASN A 689 -32.79 -9.07 -28.66
CA ASN A 689 -33.22 -10.04 -27.65
C ASN A 689 -32.03 -10.61 -26.86
N THR A 690 -30.95 -11.00 -27.53
CA THR A 690 -29.73 -11.47 -26.85
C THR A 690 -29.16 -10.38 -25.93
N LEU A 691 -29.03 -9.15 -26.41
CA LEU A 691 -28.52 -8.04 -25.60
C LEU A 691 -29.45 -7.73 -24.41
N ARG A 692 -30.77 -7.78 -24.62
CA ARG A 692 -31.77 -7.60 -23.56
C ARG A 692 -31.57 -8.59 -22.42
N THR A 693 -31.45 -9.89 -22.73
CA THR A 693 -31.22 -10.94 -21.74
C THR A 693 -29.92 -10.74 -20.96
N ILE A 694 -28.86 -10.26 -21.63
CA ILE A 694 -27.58 -10.01 -20.96
C ILE A 694 -27.67 -8.74 -20.08
N CYS A 695 -28.36 -7.70 -20.53
CA CYS A 695 -28.53 -6.43 -19.82
C CYS A 695 -29.41 -6.53 -18.55
N GLU A 696 -30.17 -7.62 -18.36
CA GLU A 696 -31.00 -7.82 -17.15
C GLU A 696 -30.19 -7.77 -15.84
N LYS A 697 -28.88 -8.04 -15.89
CA LYS A 697 -28.00 -8.03 -14.70
C LYS A 697 -27.35 -6.68 -14.41
N SER A 698 -26.76 -6.04 -15.43
CA SER A 698 -26.09 -4.72 -15.35
C SER A 698 -25.64 -4.31 -16.75
N LEU A 699 -25.73 -3.02 -17.08
CA LEU A 699 -25.28 -2.48 -18.38
C LEU A 699 -23.79 -2.76 -18.60
N LEU A 700 -22.95 -2.53 -17.58
CA LEU A 700 -21.53 -2.82 -17.67
C LEU A 700 -21.24 -4.30 -17.91
N ALA A 701 -21.84 -5.17 -17.08
CA ALA A 701 -21.65 -6.60 -17.18
C ALA A 701 -22.03 -7.09 -18.59
N ALA A 702 -23.07 -6.50 -19.17
CA ALA A 702 -23.50 -6.82 -20.52
C ALA A 702 -22.52 -6.35 -21.60
N MET A 703 -21.95 -5.16 -21.46
CA MET A 703 -20.93 -4.68 -22.40
C MET A 703 -19.70 -5.59 -22.38
N ILE A 704 -19.20 -5.94 -21.18
CA ILE A 704 -18.06 -6.85 -21.04
C ILE A 704 -18.39 -8.22 -21.63
N GLN A 705 -19.53 -8.82 -21.26
CA GLN A 705 -19.91 -10.14 -21.78
C GLN A 705 -20.12 -10.15 -23.30
N VAL A 706 -20.64 -9.07 -23.87
CA VAL A 706 -20.79 -8.95 -25.32
C VAL A 706 -19.43 -8.93 -26.01
N VAL A 707 -18.46 -8.21 -25.45
CA VAL A 707 -17.11 -8.04 -26.00
C VAL A 707 -16.24 -9.29 -25.81
N THR A 708 -16.23 -9.86 -24.60
CA THR A 708 -15.35 -10.99 -24.25
C THR A 708 -15.97 -12.36 -24.54
N GLY A 709 -17.29 -12.46 -24.59
CA GLY A 709 -18.03 -13.72 -24.71
C GLY A 709 -18.20 -14.52 -23.42
N GLU A 710 -17.63 -14.04 -22.31
CA GLU A 710 -17.69 -14.69 -21.00
C GLU A 710 -18.61 -13.91 -20.05
N PRO A 711 -19.31 -14.58 -19.11
CA PRO A 711 -20.03 -13.87 -18.05
C PRO A 711 -19.09 -12.97 -17.25
N PHE A 712 -19.55 -11.77 -16.89
CA PHE A 712 -18.75 -10.73 -16.20
C PHE A 712 -17.96 -11.25 -14.99
N GLU A 713 -18.61 -11.97 -14.07
CA GLU A 713 -17.95 -12.49 -12.86
C GLU A 713 -16.91 -13.58 -13.20
N ALA A 714 -17.17 -14.42 -14.19
CA ALA A 714 -16.23 -15.45 -14.64
C ALA A 714 -14.98 -14.80 -15.25
N LYS A 715 -15.18 -13.75 -16.06
CA LYS A 715 -14.10 -12.97 -16.65
C LYS A 715 -13.22 -12.32 -15.58
N ILE A 716 -13.82 -11.68 -14.57
CA ILE A 716 -13.09 -11.05 -13.46
C ILE A 716 -12.28 -12.08 -12.66
N ARG A 717 -12.89 -13.23 -12.35
CA ARG A 717 -12.19 -14.30 -11.63
C ARG A 717 -11.02 -14.83 -12.43
N SER A 718 -11.21 -15.08 -13.72
CA SER A 718 -10.15 -15.55 -14.62
C SER A 718 -9.00 -14.54 -14.70
N GLU A 719 -9.32 -13.25 -14.89
CA GLU A 719 -8.34 -12.16 -14.90
C GLU A 719 -7.53 -12.10 -13.60
N PHE A 720 -8.19 -12.21 -12.44
CA PHE A 720 -7.52 -12.18 -11.14
C PHE A 720 -6.63 -13.42 -10.91
N GLN A 721 -7.09 -14.60 -11.34
CA GLN A 721 -6.34 -15.86 -11.18
C GLN A 721 -5.08 -15.91 -12.06
N GLN A 722 -5.07 -15.20 -13.19
CA GLN A 722 -3.89 -15.12 -14.08
C GLN A 722 -2.77 -14.22 -13.54
N LEU A 723 -3.05 -13.40 -12.54
CA LEU A 723 -2.05 -12.54 -11.90
C LEU A 723 -1.09 -13.35 -11.03
N ASP A 724 0.17 -12.94 -10.94
CA ASP A 724 1.12 -13.48 -9.95
C ASP A 724 0.81 -12.99 -8.52
N SER A 725 1.53 -13.49 -7.51
CA SER A 725 1.27 -13.13 -6.10
C SER A 725 1.40 -11.63 -5.81
N GLY A 726 2.43 -10.97 -6.35
CA GLY A 726 2.68 -9.54 -6.17
C GLY A 726 1.63 -8.66 -6.86
N GLN A 727 1.27 -9.04 -8.09
CA GLN A 727 0.20 -8.40 -8.85
C GLN A 727 -1.16 -8.58 -8.18
N ARG A 728 -1.48 -9.79 -7.68
CA ARG A 728 -2.71 -10.06 -6.92
C ARG A 728 -2.79 -9.20 -5.68
N ALA A 729 -1.71 -9.07 -4.90
CA ALA A 729 -1.68 -8.25 -3.70
C ALA A 729 -1.93 -6.77 -4.01
N ALA A 730 -1.26 -6.21 -5.02
CA ALA A 730 -1.44 -4.82 -5.43
C ALA A 730 -2.86 -4.57 -5.98
N TYR A 731 -3.34 -5.45 -6.87
CA TYR A 731 -4.67 -5.29 -7.45
C TYR A 731 -5.78 -5.46 -6.41
N ALA A 732 -5.68 -6.45 -5.52
CA ALA A 732 -6.62 -6.64 -4.42
C ALA A 732 -6.65 -5.43 -3.48
N THR A 733 -5.50 -4.82 -3.19
CA THR A 733 -5.40 -3.60 -2.39
C THR A 733 -6.18 -2.44 -3.02
N VAL A 734 -5.96 -2.18 -4.31
CA VAL A 734 -6.71 -1.13 -5.02
C VAL A 734 -8.20 -1.45 -5.09
N CYS A 735 -8.57 -2.70 -5.40
CA CYS A 735 -9.98 -3.10 -5.45
C CYS A 735 -10.66 -2.94 -4.09
N LEU A 736 -10.00 -3.32 -3.00
CA LEU A 736 -10.53 -3.15 -1.66
C LEU A 736 -10.65 -1.68 -1.28
N PHE A 737 -9.66 -0.86 -1.67
CA PHE A 737 -9.62 0.58 -1.43
C PHE A 737 -10.61 1.39 -2.27
N GLU A 738 -11.06 0.90 -3.43
CA GLU A 738 -12.09 1.59 -4.23
C GLU A 738 -13.49 1.00 -4.04
N SER A 739 -13.58 -0.18 -3.43
CA SER A 739 -14.85 -0.84 -3.21
C SER A 739 -15.74 -0.02 -2.28
N ALA A 740 -16.99 0.12 -2.67
CA ALA A 740 -18.01 0.82 -1.88
C ALA A 740 -18.35 0.14 -0.56
N LEU A 741 -17.93 -1.12 -0.37
CA LEU A 741 -18.05 -1.83 0.90
C LEU A 741 -17.11 -1.23 1.95
N ILE A 742 -15.88 -0.93 1.55
CA ILE A 742 -14.83 -0.50 2.48
C ILE A 742 -14.70 1.02 2.46
N TYR A 743 -14.39 1.56 1.29
CA TYR A 743 -13.72 2.84 1.19
C TYR A 743 -14.24 3.65 0.00
N LYS A 744 -14.58 4.91 0.26
CA LYS A 744 -15.31 5.77 -0.67
C LYS A 744 -14.40 6.72 -1.46
N GLN A 745 -13.09 6.59 -1.34
CA GLN A 745 -12.14 7.38 -2.15
C GLN A 745 -11.83 6.65 -3.46
N ARG A 746 -11.45 7.44 -4.45
CA ARG A 746 -11.05 6.95 -5.77
C ARG A 746 -9.55 7.05 -5.91
N GLY A 747 -8.95 5.92 -6.17
CA GLY A 747 -7.52 5.77 -6.42
C GLY A 747 -6.63 5.93 -5.20
N ILE A 748 -5.45 5.34 -5.32
CA ILE A 748 -4.39 5.37 -4.32
C ILE A 748 -3.13 5.96 -4.96
N ASP A 749 -2.37 6.73 -4.19
CA ASP A 749 -1.06 7.19 -4.64
C ASP A 749 -0.14 5.97 -4.82
N GLU A 750 0.63 5.92 -5.91
CA GLU A 750 1.45 4.74 -6.23
C GLU A 750 2.47 4.44 -5.12
N GLU A 751 3.02 5.49 -4.53
CA GLU A 751 3.90 5.44 -3.37
C GLU A 751 3.25 4.72 -2.18
N ASP A 752 2.01 5.10 -1.86
CA ASP A 752 1.23 4.52 -0.77
C ASP A 752 0.91 3.05 -1.06
N LEU A 753 0.54 2.74 -2.31
CA LEU A 753 0.30 1.36 -2.74
C LEU A 753 1.53 0.48 -2.52
N LEU A 754 2.73 0.95 -2.90
CA LEU A 754 3.98 0.23 -2.69
C LEU A 754 4.25 -0.03 -1.20
N LEU A 755 4.02 0.97 -0.34
CA LEU A 755 4.20 0.85 1.11
C LEU A 755 3.22 -0.14 1.75
N ILE A 756 1.98 -0.19 1.25
CA ILE A 756 0.94 -1.10 1.74
C ILE A 756 1.25 -2.54 1.31
N VAL A 757 1.52 -2.79 0.03
CA VAL A 757 1.73 -4.15 -0.48
C VAL A 757 3.00 -4.79 0.05
N ALA A 758 4.04 -3.98 0.31
CA ALA A 758 5.29 -4.46 0.84
C ALA A 758 5.26 -4.70 2.37
N SER A 759 4.21 -4.25 3.07
CA SER A 759 4.13 -4.34 4.53
C SER A 759 4.20 -5.80 5.02
N PRO A 760 5.01 -6.11 6.05
CA PRO A 760 5.79 -5.20 6.92
C PRO A 760 7.17 -4.82 6.39
N ALA A 761 7.62 -5.41 5.28
CA ALA A 761 8.94 -5.20 4.70
C ALA A 761 9.07 -3.88 3.91
N ALA A 762 10.28 -3.63 3.42
CA ALA A 762 10.60 -2.53 2.52
C ALA A 762 10.02 -2.76 1.10
N PRO A 763 9.54 -1.70 0.42
CA PRO A 763 9.16 -1.80 -0.97
C PRO A 763 10.38 -2.14 -1.83
N THR A 764 10.15 -2.97 -2.85
CA THR A 764 11.20 -3.46 -3.75
C THR A 764 10.78 -3.29 -5.20
N ARG A 765 11.74 -3.45 -6.14
CA ARG A 765 11.46 -3.38 -7.58
C ARG A 765 10.36 -4.35 -8.03
N ARG A 766 10.31 -5.56 -7.46
CA ARG A 766 9.26 -6.56 -7.77
C ARG A 766 7.85 -5.99 -7.55
N HIS A 767 7.64 -5.27 -6.44
CA HIS A 767 6.35 -4.63 -6.14
C HIS A 767 6.00 -3.57 -7.20
N ARG A 768 6.99 -2.76 -7.59
CA ARG A 768 6.82 -1.69 -8.58
C ARG A 768 6.63 -2.21 -10.00
N ASP A 769 7.29 -3.30 -10.36
CA ASP A 769 7.10 -3.99 -11.63
C ASP A 769 5.73 -4.65 -11.71
N ALA A 770 5.25 -5.24 -10.61
CA ALA A 770 3.89 -5.76 -10.51
C ALA A 770 2.84 -4.65 -10.75
N VAL A 771 2.99 -3.48 -10.11
CA VAL A 771 2.11 -2.32 -10.35
C VAL A 771 2.19 -1.84 -11.81
N SER A 772 3.40 -1.73 -12.35
CA SER A 772 3.62 -1.30 -13.74
C SER A 772 3.01 -2.26 -14.75
N GLN A 773 3.07 -3.57 -14.47
CA GLN A 773 2.46 -4.61 -15.30
C GLN A 773 0.93 -4.54 -15.25
N LEU A 774 0.34 -4.32 -14.06
CA LEU A 774 -1.11 -4.12 -13.93
C LEU A 774 -1.63 -2.91 -14.71
N VAL A 775 -0.84 -1.82 -14.76
CA VAL A 775 -1.15 -0.66 -15.60
C VAL A 775 -1.04 -1.01 -17.08
N ARG A 776 -0.01 -1.74 -17.49
CA ARG A 776 0.21 -2.21 -18.88
C ARG A 776 -0.92 -3.12 -19.36
N MET A 777 -1.42 -3.99 -18.48
CA MET A 777 -2.55 -4.90 -18.72
C MET A 777 -3.90 -4.16 -18.72
N GLY A 778 -3.94 -2.87 -18.37
CA GLY A 778 -5.16 -2.08 -18.31
C GLY A 778 -6.09 -2.47 -17.15
N MET A 779 -5.59 -3.18 -16.14
CA MET A 779 -6.34 -3.48 -14.91
C MET A 779 -6.35 -2.29 -13.96
N LEU A 780 -5.21 -1.61 -13.89
CA LEU A 780 -5.06 -0.32 -13.22
C LEU A 780 -4.91 0.81 -14.24
N VAL A 781 -5.41 1.99 -13.90
CA VAL A 781 -5.32 3.20 -14.72
C VAL A 781 -4.71 4.32 -13.88
N ARG A 782 -3.76 5.05 -14.46
CA ARG A 782 -3.21 6.29 -13.89
C ARG A 782 -4.15 7.44 -14.23
N ALA A 783 -4.76 8.04 -13.22
CA ALA A 783 -5.59 9.22 -13.40
C ALA A 783 -4.74 10.49 -13.62
N ALA A 784 -5.39 11.58 -14.01
CA ALA A 784 -4.72 12.85 -14.31
C ALA A 784 -4.04 13.48 -13.08
N ASP A 785 -4.49 13.13 -11.87
CA ASP A 785 -3.88 13.49 -10.59
C ASP A 785 -2.68 12.60 -10.21
N GLY A 786 -2.37 11.57 -11.00
CA GLY A 786 -1.29 10.62 -10.75
C GLY A 786 -1.70 9.38 -9.96
N ARG A 787 -2.92 9.33 -9.42
CA ARG A 787 -3.39 8.19 -8.62
C ARG A 787 -3.69 6.96 -9.46
N LEU A 788 -3.42 5.80 -8.89
CA LEU A 788 -3.75 4.50 -9.47
C LEU A 788 -5.15 4.10 -9.08
N ARG A 789 -5.96 3.76 -10.08
CA ARG A 789 -7.37 3.39 -9.93
C ARG A 789 -7.62 2.04 -10.56
N CYS A 790 -8.63 1.31 -10.08
CA CYS A 790 -9.16 0.21 -10.87
C CYS A 790 -9.72 0.77 -12.18
N ARG A 791 -9.63 0.01 -13.28
CA ARG A 791 -10.20 0.45 -14.55
C ARG A 791 -11.70 0.80 -14.45
N GLN A 792 -12.40 0.19 -13.50
CA GLN A 792 -13.77 0.54 -13.15
C GLN A 792 -14.17 0.07 -11.75
N ARG A 793 -14.87 0.91 -11.00
CA ARG A 793 -15.28 0.61 -9.61
C ARG A 793 -16.19 -0.61 -9.47
N ALA A 794 -17.08 -0.87 -10.43
CA ALA A 794 -17.94 -2.06 -10.38
C ALA A 794 -17.13 -3.37 -10.51
N ILE A 795 -15.95 -3.32 -11.14
CA ILE A 795 -15.02 -4.44 -11.19
C ILE A 795 -14.37 -4.61 -9.82
N ALA A 796 -13.92 -3.52 -9.19
CA ALA A 796 -13.41 -3.55 -7.81
C ALA A 796 -14.43 -4.17 -6.83
N ASP A 797 -15.69 -3.72 -6.88
CA ASP A 797 -16.79 -4.29 -6.07
C ASP A 797 -16.95 -5.80 -6.34
N SER A 798 -16.93 -6.23 -7.61
CA SER A 798 -17.04 -7.64 -7.98
C SER A 798 -15.83 -8.48 -7.58
N VAL A 799 -14.61 -7.94 -7.62
CA VAL A 799 -13.40 -8.63 -7.12
C VAL A 799 -13.53 -8.87 -5.62
N VAL A 800 -13.93 -7.86 -4.85
CA VAL A 800 -14.13 -8.03 -3.40
C VAL A 800 -15.20 -9.08 -3.12
N ASP A 801 -16.34 -9.00 -3.81
CA ASP A 801 -17.48 -9.88 -3.54
C ASP A 801 -17.32 -11.32 -4.05
N SER A 802 -16.74 -11.53 -5.23
CA SER A 802 -16.72 -12.84 -5.90
C SER A 802 -15.36 -13.56 -5.83
N VAL A 803 -14.28 -12.83 -5.50
CA VAL A 803 -12.91 -13.38 -5.44
C VAL A 803 -12.36 -13.30 -4.02
N LEU A 804 -12.27 -12.11 -3.42
CA LEU A 804 -11.66 -11.95 -2.10
C LEU A 804 -12.50 -12.58 -0.97
N ARG A 805 -13.83 -12.48 -1.03
CA ARG A 805 -14.70 -13.19 -0.06
C ARG A 805 -14.62 -14.72 -0.15
N ALA A 806 -14.14 -15.26 -1.27
CA ALA A 806 -13.87 -16.69 -1.40
C ALA A 806 -12.48 -17.08 -0.85
N ASN A 807 -11.60 -16.11 -0.59
CA ASN A 807 -10.27 -16.30 -0.02
C ASN A 807 -10.08 -15.31 1.17
N LEU A 808 -10.61 -15.71 2.33
CA LEU A 808 -10.64 -14.85 3.53
C LEU A 808 -9.25 -14.47 4.02
N ASP A 809 -8.24 -15.32 3.83
CA ASP A 809 -6.86 -15.05 4.25
C ASP A 809 -6.25 -13.90 3.43
N GLN A 810 -6.47 -13.91 2.12
CA GLN A 810 -6.05 -12.82 1.25
C GLN A 810 -6.80 -11.52 1.59
N LEU A 811 -8.11 -11.61 1.82
CA LEU A 811 -8.92 -10.44 2.22
C LEU A 811 -8.45 -9.85 3.55
N ALA A 812 -8.18 -10.70 4.55
CA ALA A 812 -7.68 -10.32 5.86
C ALA A 812 -6.30 -9.68 5.77
N SER A 813 -5.39 -10.25 4.98
CA SER A 813 -4.06 -9.70 4.75
C SER A 813 -4.11 -8.29 4.17
N VAL A 814 -4.94 -8.07 3.14
CA VAL A 814 -5.12 -6.75 2.53
C VAL A 814 -5.74 -5.75 3.52
N ALA A 815 -6.77 -6.15 4.27
CA ALA A 815 -7.39 -5.30 5.28
C ALA A 815 -6.40 -4.91 6.40
N ARG A 816 -5.57 -5.86 6.84
CA ARG A 816 -4.51 -5.66 7.82
C ARG A 816 -3.47 -4.65 7.32
N HIS A 817 -2.94 -4.82 6.11
CA HIS A 817 -1.91 -3.93 5.57
C HIS A 817 -2.43 -2.50 5.40
N LEU A 818 -3.67 -2.34 4.92
CA LEU A 818 -4.32 -1.03 4.85
C LEU A 818 -4.46 -0.41 6.24
N LEU A 819 -4.95 -1.17 7.23
CA LEU A 819 -5.13 -0.65 8.57
C LEU A 819 -3.81 -0.20 9.20
N VAL A 820 -2.77 -1.05 9.15
CA VAL A 820 -1.44 -0.74 9.71
C VAL A 820 -0.86 0.52 9.07
N PHE A 821 -0.96 0.64 7.75
CA PHE A 821 -0.49 1.81 7.02
C PHE A 821 -1.18 3.12 7.46
N TYR A 822 -2.52 3.11 7.49
CA TYR A 822 -3.27 4.31 7.89
C TYR A 822 -3.17 4.59 9.39
N ALA A 823 -3.02 3.57 10.24
CA ALA A 823 -2.78 3.71 11.67
C ALA A 823 -1.47 4.45 11.95
N ALA A 824 -0.38 4.04 11.30
CA ALA A 824 0.93 4.67 11.45
C ALA A 824 0.91 6.15 11.06
N ARG A 825 0.21 6.52 9.97
CA ARG A 825 0.09 7.91 9.51
C ARG A 825 -0.92 8.75 10.31
N ALA A 826 -1.97 8.14 10.84
CA ALA A 826 -3.03 8.84 11.59
C ALA A 826 -2.70 9.07 13.07
N ARG A 827 -1.65 8.43 13.61
CA ARG A 827 -1.30 8.41 15.04
C ARG A 827 -1.35 9.77 15.74
N ASN A 828 -0.82 10.82 15.09
CA ASN A 828 -0.74 12.16 15.67
C ASN A 828 -1.83 13.12 15.17
N ILE A 829 -2.80 12.61 14.39
CA ILE A 829 -3.90 13.40 13.86
C ILE A 829 -5.08 13.25 14.82
N GLN A 830 -5.58 14.37 15.34
CA GLN A 830 -6.75 14.39 16.23
C GLN A 830 -8.05 14.79 15.52
N ASP A 831 -7.94 15.47 14.36
CA ASP A 831 -9.10 15.89 13.58
C ASP A 831 -9.76 14.71 12.86
N ASN A 832 -10.93 14.31 13.34
CA ASN A 832 -11.71 13.21 12.78
C ASN A 832 -12.20 13.47 11.35
N ASP A 833 -12.20 14.72 10.86
CA ASP A 833 -12.55 15.04 9.47
C ASP A 833 -11.35 14.94 8.51
N HIS A 834 -10.13 14.80 9.04
CA HIS A 834 -8.92 14.64 8.23
C HIS A 834 -9.00 13.38 7.35
N PRO A 835 -8.63 13.42 6.05
CA PRO A 835 -8.74 12.27 5.15
C PRO A 835 -8.08 10.99 5.67
N ILE A 836 -6.81 11.08 6.10
CA ILE A 836 -6.05 9.96 6.68
C ILE A 836 -6.71 9.41 7.96
N ARG A 837 -7.21 10.28 8.85
CA ARG A 837 -7.86 9.82 10.10
C ARG A 837 -9.20 9.17 9.82
N ARG A 838 -10.01 9.72 8.90
CA ARG A 838 -11.25 9.08 8.43
C ARG A 838 -10.97 7.71 7.84
N ALA A 839 -9.87 7.57 7.10
CA ALA A 839 -9.44 6.31 6.53
C ALA A 839 -9.23 5.24 7.61
N MET A 840 -8.41 5.58 8.59
CA MET A 840 -8.08 4.73 9.72
C MET A 840 -9.34 4.36 10.52
N ILE A 841 -10.18 5.34 10.91
CA ILE A 841 -11.43 5.07 11.67
C ILE A 841 -12.35 4.12 10.90
N ARG A 842 -12.44 4.27 9.57
CA ARG A 842 -13.27 3.39 8.74
C ARG A 842 -12.73 1.96 8.71
N LEU A 843 -11.41 1.81 8.53
CA LEU A 843 -10.72 0.51 8.52
C LEU A 843 -10.77 -0.18 9.88
N LEU A 844 -10.77 0.57 10.99
CA LEU A 844 -10.95 0.05 12.35
C LEU A 844 -12.37 -0.39 12.65
N SER A 845 -13.37 0.02 11.85
CA SER A 845 -14.77 -0.14 12.26
C SER A 845 -15.17 -1.59 12.42
N HIS A 846 -15.72 -1.97 13.59
CA HIS A 846 -16.28 -3.31 13.80
C HIS A 846 -17.37 -3.66 12.77
N SER A 847 -18.12 -2.66 12.32
CA SER A 847 -19.13 -2.82 11.26
C SER A 847 -18.51 -3.27 9.94
N LEU A 848 -17.33 -2.75 9.59
CA LEU A 848 -16.61 -3.15 8.41
C LEU A 848 -16.15 -4.61 8.52
N MET A 849 -15.55 -4.99 9.65
CA MET A 849 -15.08 -6.37 9.88
C MET A 849 -16.21 -7.39 9.72
N ARG A 850 -17.39 -7.06 10.26
CA ARG A 850 -18.61 -7.86 10.10
C ARG A 850 -19.09 -7.89 8.65
N ASP A 851 -19.12 -6.75 7.98
CA ASP A 851 -19.56 -6.66 6.58
C ASP A 851 -18.62 -7.45 5.65
N LEU A 852 -17.33 -7.56 5.99
CA LEU A 852 -16.36 -8.43 5.31
C LEU A 852 -16.50 -9.90 5.66
N LYS A 853 -17.27 -10.25 6.71
CA LYS A 853 -17.47 -11.60 7.23
C LYS A 853 -16.16 -12.28 7.65
N LEU A 854 -15.23 -11.50 8.21
CA LEU A 854 -13.97 -12.04 8.71
C LEU A 854 -14.19 -12.85 10.01
N PRO A 855 -13.46 -13.95 10.23
CA PRO A 855 -13.52 -14.71 11.47
C PRO A 855 -13.07 -13.88 12.69
N VAL A 856 -13.59 -14.20 13.87
CA VAL A 856 -13.31 -13.45 15.11
C VAL A 856 -11.81 -13.35 15.41
N GLU A 857 -11.08 -14.46 15.34
CA GLU A 857 -9.64 -14.47 15.63
C GLU A 857 -8.84 -13.66 14.61
N THR A 858 -9.17 -13.77 13.33
CA THR A 858 -8.56 -12.96 12.26
C THR A 858 -8.77 -11.46 12.49
N VAL A 859 -9.95 -11.06 12.97
CA VAL A 859 -10.20 -9.64 13.30
C VAL A 859 -9.37 -9.19 14.50
N ARG A 860 -9.17 -10.04 15.50
CA ARG A 860 -8.29 -9.75 16.64
C ARG A 860 -6.84 -9.56 16.19
N GLU A 861 -6.34 -10.45 15.33
CA GLU A 861 -5.00 -10.35 14.74
C GLU A 861 -4.82 -9.05 13.93
N ILE A 862 -5.84 -8.64 13.17
CA ILE A 862 -5.84 -7.36 12.44
C ILE A 862 -5.72 -6.19 13.41
N TYR A 863 -6.48 -6.20 14.51
CA TYR A 863 -6.38 -5.15 15.52
C TYR A 863 -5.02 -5.17 16.25
N ASP A 864 -4.51 -6.35 16.59
CA ASP A 864 -3.22 -6.50 17.26
C ASP A 864 -2.07 -5.97 16.40
N ALA A 865 -2.13 -6.16 15.09
CA ALA A 865 -1.15 -5.59 14.16
C ALA A 865 -1.10 -4.05 14.17
N ALA A 866 -2.19 -3.38 14.55
CA ALA A 866 -2.25 -1.92 14.65
C ALA A 866 -2.00 -1.38 16.06
N HIS A 867 -1.80 -2.26 17.05
CA HIS A 867 -1.73 -1.91 18.46
C HIS A 867 -0.62 -0.89 18.77
N ASP A 868 0.61 -1.14 18.33
CA ASP A 868 1.76 -0.26 18.59
C ASP A 868 1.53 1.19 18.13
N SER A 869 0.76 1.37 17.05
CA SER A 869 0.46 2.70 16.51
C SER A 869 -0.72 3.38 17.20
N LEU A 870 -1.65 2.61 17.80
CA LEU A 870 -2.97 3.09 18.23
C LEU A 870 -3.32 2.78 19.70
N GLN A 871 -2.39 2.25 20.49
CA GLN A 871 -2.63 1.92 21.90
C GLN A 871 -3.11 3.10 22.76
N ASP A 872 -2.81 4.34 22.35
CA ASP A 872 -3.25 5.56 23.02
C ASP A 872 -4.49 6.19 22.37
N ASP A 873 -5.03 5.61 21.29
CA ASP A 873 -6.19 6.14 20.56
C ASP A 873 -7.51 5.56 21.09
N ARG A 874 -8.42 6.46 21.48
CA ARG A 874 -9.74 6.08 22.02
C ARG A 874 -10.63 5.35 21.01
N HIS A 875 -10.55 5.67 19.71
CA HIS A 875 -11.37 5.02 18.69
C HIS A 875 -10.92 3.59 18.43
N TYR A 876 -9.62 3.31 18.51
CA TYR A 876 -9.09 1.94 18.42
C TYR A 876 -9.72 1.04 19.49
N TRP A 877 -9.62 1.43 20.76
CA TRP A 877 -10.20 0.65 21.86
C TRP A 877 -11.73 0.59 21.83
N LEU A 878 -12.39 1.68 21.42
CA LEU A 878 -13.83 1.69 21.19
C LEU A 878 -14.25 0.63 20.18
N GLN A 879 -13.58 0.54 19.02
CA GLN A 879 -13.96 -0.43 17.99
C GLN A 879 -13.68 -1.87 18.42
N ARG A 880 -12.56 -2.14 19.11
CA ARG A 880 -12.31 -3.48 19.71
C ARG A 880 -13.39 -3.83 20.72
N GLY A 881 -13.73 -2.90 21.61
CA GLY A 881 -14.79 -3.09 22.61
C GLY A 881 -16.16 -3.34 22.00
N SER A 882 -16.55 -2.56 20.98
CA SER A 882 -17.80 -2.77 20.23
C SER A 882 -17.83 -4.13 19.54
N PHE A 883 -16.72 -4.55 18.91
CA PHE A 883 -16.63 -5.84 18.25
C PHE A 883 -16.85 -7.02 19.22
N GLU A 884 -16.16 -7.01 20.37
CA GLU A 884 -16.30 -8.07 21.38
C GLU A 884 -17.69 -8.08 22.04
N LEU A 885 -18.31 -6.90 22.20
CA LEU A 885 -19.66 -6.77 22.73
C LEU A 885 -20.72 -7.39 21.80
N GLU A 886 -20.56 -7.26 20.48
CA GLU A 886 -21.45 -7.88 19.49
C GLU A 886 -21.33 -9.41 19.48
N HIS A 887 -20.14 -9.94 19.79
CA HIS A 887 -19.89 -11.39 19.88
C HIS A 887 -20.16 -11.98 21.26
N GLY A 888 -20.63 -11.17 22.22
CA GLY A 888 -21.01 -11.63 23.57
C GLY A 888 -19.85 -11.79 24.56
N HIS A 889 -18.63 -11.38 24.22
CA HIS A 889 -17.47 -11.44 25.12
C HIS A 889 -17.41 -10.24 26.07
N LEU A 890 -18.40 -10.11 26.94
CA LEU A 890 -18.60 -8.92 27.80
C LEU A 890 -17.39 -8.54 28.65
N ARG A 891 -16.63 -9.54 29.15
CA ARG A 891 -15.44 -9.29 29.98
C ARG A 891 -14.32 -8.60 29.19
N ILE A 892 -14.05 -9.08 27.97
CA ILE A 892 -13.01 -8.52 27.09
C ILE A 892 -13.45 -7.14 26.60
N ALA A 893 -14.71 -7.03 26.17
CA ALA A 893 -15.31 -5.76 25.75
C ALA A 893 -15.19 -4.68 26.84
N ARG A 894 -15.47 -5.04 28.11
CA ARG A 894 -15.33 -4.13 29.25
C ARG A 894 -13.90 -3.64 29.42
N ASN A 895 -12.92 -4.54 29.36
CA ASN A 895 -11.51 -4.18 29.50
C ASN A 895 -11.07 -3.17 28.43
N HIS A 896 -11.46 -3.40 27.17
CA HIS A 896 -11.16 -2.47 26.09
C HIS A 896 -11.83 -1.11 26.28
N LEU A 897 -13.09 -1.06 26.72
CA LEU A 897 -13.77 0.23 26.93
C LEU A 897 -13.24 1.00 28.14
N GLU A 898 -12.81 0.34 29.21
CA GLU A 898 -12.11 1.01 30.31
C GLU A 898 -10.77 1.59 29.85
N THR A 899 -10.05 0.86 28.98
CA THR A 899 -8.85 1.39 28.34
C THR A 899 -9.18 2.60 27.47
N ALA A 900 -10.26 2.54 26.68
CA ALA A 900 -10.73 3.66 25.86
C ALA A 900 -11.06 4.91 26.68
N LYS A 901 -11.63 4.76 27.89
CA LYS A 901 -11.90 5.88 28.81
C LYS A 901 -10.62 6.50 29.36
N GLY A 902 -9.57 5.69 29.56
CA GLY A 902 -8.25 6.14 30.02
C GLY A 902 -7.45 6.90 28.96
N CYS A 903 -7.79 6.76 27.67
CA CYS A 903 -7.19 7.54 26.59
C CYS A 903 -7.67 9.00 26.59
N ASP A 904 -6.90 9.87 25.93
CA ASP A 904 -7.21 11.31 25.85
C ASP A 904 -8.60 11.58 25.23
N GLY A 905 -9.39 12.40 25.92
CA GLY A 905 -10.78 12.70 25.59
C GLY A 905 -11.77 11.51 25.64
N GLY A 906 -11.33 10.33 26.07
CA GLY A 906 -12.11 9.08 26.04
C GLY A 906 -13.28 9.07 27.01
N GLU A 907 -13.09 9.54 28.25
CA GLU A 907 -14.13 9.58 29.28
C GLU A 907 -15.34 10.44 28.88
N GLN A 908 -15.10 11.52 28.13
CA GLN A 908 -16.14 12.44 27.66
C GLN A 908 -16.70 12.08 26.29
N ASP A 909 -16.13 11.08 25.61
CA ASP A 909 -16.55 10.69 24.27
C ASP A 909 -17.95 10.03 24.31
N PRO A 910 -18.95 10.59 23.61
CA PRO A 910 -20.32 10.06 23.63
C PRO A 910 -20.44 8.60 23.16
N LEU A 911 -19.59 8.15 22.24
CA LEU A 911 -19.63 6.79 21.69
C LEU A 911 -19.03 5.79 22.68
N VAL A 912 -17.94 6.16 23.36
CA VAL A 912 -17.34 5.36 24.44
C VAL A 912 -18.32 5.19 25.59
N ARG A 913 -18.91 6.30 26.07
CA ARG A 913 -19.93 6.28 27.13
C ARG A 913 -21.12 5.40 26.75
N THR A 914 -21.64 5.58 25.53
CA THR A 914 -22.78 4.80 25.03
C THR A 914 -22.49 3.30 25.01
N THR A 915 -21.33 2.89 24.51
CA THR A 915 -20.95 1.47 24.42
C THR A 915 -20.67 0.89 25.81
N SER A 916 -20.03 1.65 26.71
CA SER A 916 -19.77 1.22 28.08
C SER A 916 -21.06 0.98 28.85
N SER A 917 -22.03 1.89 28.74
CA SER A 917 -23.34 1.75 29.36
C SER A 917 -24.08 0.50 28.86
N ALA A 918 -23.96 0.17 27.57
CA ALA A 918 -24.53 -1.05 27.01
C ALA A 918 -23.96 -2.32 27.67
N ILE A 919 -22.66 -2.33 27.99
CA ILE A 919 -22.03 -3.46 28.70
C ILE A 919 -22.60 -3.60 30.12
N HIS A 920 -22.74 -2.50 30.86
CA HIS A 920 -23.26 -2.55 32.23
C HIS A 920 -24.71 -3.05 32.26
N LEU A 921 -25.55 -2.56 31.34
CA LEU A 921 -26.93 -3.00 31.21
C LEU A 921 -27.03 -4.50 30.88
N LYS A 922 -26.26 -4.99 29.89
CA LYS A 922 -26.24 -6.42 29.54
C LYS A 922 -25.72 -7.29 30.69
N ALA A 923 -24.61 -6.90 31.32
CA ALA A 923 -24.03 -7.68 32.42
C ALA A 923 -24.97 -7.77 33.64
N ALA A 924 -25.69 -6.68 33.95
CA ALA A 924 -26.68 -6.70 35.02
C ALA A 924 -27.91 -7.55 34.66
N ALA A 925 -28.32 -7.56 33.39
CA ALA A 925 -29.39 -8.44 32.91
C ALA A 925 -29.02 -9.94 32.98
N GLU A 926 -27.75 -10.30 32.71
CA GLU A 926 -27.24 -11.68 32.83
C GLU A 926 -27.06 -12.14 34.28
N ALA A 927 -26.85 -11.21 35.22
CA ALA A 927 -26.69 -11.50 36.65
C ALA A 927 -27.62 -10.64 37.55
N PRO A 928 -28.96 -10.87 37.52
CA PRO A 928 -29.95 -9.99 38.15
C PRO A 928 -29.86 -9.83 39.67
N LYS A 929 -29.12 -10.71 40.35
CA LYS A 929 -28.98 -10.75 41.81
C LYS A 929 -27.70 -10.08 42.32
N ASN A 930 -26.87 -9.52 41.44
CA ASN A 930 -25.61 -8.91 41.82
C ASN A 930 -25.79 -7.39 42.10
N PRO A 931 -25.70 -6.93 43.37
CA PRO A 931 -25.98 -5.54 43.73
C PRO A 931 -24.96 -4.54 43.16
N GLY A 932 -23.71 -4.98 42.92
CA GLY A 932 -22.69 -4.13 42.29
C GLY A 932 -22.98 -3.87 40.82
N LEU A 933 -23.49 -4.87 40.10
CA LEU A 933 -23.91 -4.72 38.70
C LEU A 933 -25.21 -3.94 38.57
N GLU A 934 -26.13 -4.08 39.53
CA GLU A 934 -27.34 -3.24 39.61
C GLU A 934 -26.99 -1.76 39.70
N SER A 935 -26.11 -1.39 40.65
CA SER A 935 -25.66 0.00 40.83
C SER A 935 -24.99 0.55 39.56
N ALA A 936 -24.17 -0.26 38.89
CA ALA A 936 -23.54 0.11 37.63
C ALA A 936 -24.55 0.29 36.48
N ALA A 937 -25.61 -0.51 36.43
CA ALA A 937 -26.67 -0.39 35.44
C ALA A 937 -27.53 0.87 35.63
N VAL A 938 -27.85 1.23 36.88
CA VAL A 938 -28.51 2.51 37.20
C VAL A 938 -27.68 3.69 36.71
N ASN A 939 -26.37 3.69 37.03
CA ASN A 939 -25.45 4.73 36.54
C ASN A 939 -25.39 4.76 35.00
N ALA A 940 -25.36 3.60 34.35
CA ALA A 940 -25.35 3.49 32.89
C ALA A 940 -26.59 4.10 32.23
N VAL A 941 -27.78 3.95 32.85
CA VAL A 941 -29.01 4.60 32.39
C VAL A 941 -28.90 6.13 32.49
N HIS A 942 -28.42 6.65 33.63
CA HIS A 942 -28.22 8.09 33.81
C HIS A 942 -27.19 8.66 32.83
N ASP A 943 -26.10 7.93 32.57
CA ASP A 943 -25.09 8.31 31.60
C ASP A 943 -25.65 8.36 30.17
N LEU A 944 -26.40 7.33 29.76
CA LEU A 944 -27.05 7.33 28.44
C LEU A 944 -28.04 8.48 28.31
N HIS A 945 -28.82 8.75 29.36
CA HIS A 945 -29.73 9.89 29.38
C HIS A 945 -28.96 11.23 29.23
N ALA A 946 -27.87 11.42 29.97
CA ALA A 946 -27.02 12.61 29.84
C ALA A 946 -26.46 12.77 28.43
N VAL A 947 -25.98 11.69 27.80
CA VAL A 947 -25.51 11.70 26.40
C VAL A 947 -26.64 12.10 25.44
N THR A 948 -27.85 11.55 25.61
CA THR A 948 -28.99 11.93 24.77
C THR A 948 -29.37 13.40 24.90
N LYS A 949 -29.32 13.97 26.12
CA LYS A 949 -29.56 15.40 26.36
C LYS A 949 -28.49 16.29 25.72
N GLN A 950 -27.22 15.91 25.84
CA GLN A 950 -26.09 16.67 25.30
C GLN A 950 -26.06 16.67 23.77
N CYS A 951 -26.31 15.51 23.16
CA CYS A 951 -26.09 15.31 21.72
C CYS A 951 -27.38 15.42 20.88
N GLY A 952 -28.55 15.19 21.48
CA GLY A 952 -29.85 15.20 20.81
C GLY A 952 -29.87 14.32 19.56
N ALA A 953 -30.32 14.88 18.44
CA ALA A 953 -30.44 14.17 17.16
C ALA A 953 -29.12 13.57 16.61
N SER A 954 -27.96 13.96 17.14
CA SER A 954 -26.66 13.42 16.72
C SER A 954 -26.30 12.08 17.37
N ALA A 955 -27.05 11.62 18.39
CA ALA A 955 -26.79 10.39 19.13
C ALA A 955 -27.93 9.33 19.05
N PRO A 956 -28.45 8.99 17.85
CA PRO A 956 -29.57 8.04 17.72
C PRO A 956 -29.25 6.64 18.28
N HIS A 957 -27.98 6.27 18.32
CA HIS A 957 -27.55 4.99 18.88
C HIS A 957 -27.73 4.94 20.40
N SER A 958 -27.48 6.04 21.13
CA SER A 958 -27.66 6.10 22.58
C SER A 958 -29.14 5.95 22.96
N TYR A 959 -30.03 6.60 22.20
CA TYR A 959 -31.49 6.40 22.33
C TYR A 959 -31.88 4.93 22.09
N ALA A 960 -31.35 4.31 21.04
CA ALA A 960 -31.63 2.92 20.68
C ALA A 960 -31.14 1.92 21.74
N ILE A 961 -29.92 2.10 22.26
CA ILE A 961 -29.36 1.25 23.32
C ILE A 961 -30.17 1.39 24.60
N LEU A 962 -30.48 2.62 25.04
CA LEU A 962 -31.23 2.81 26.28
C LEU A 962 -32.64 2.20 26.19
N ALA A 963 -33.33 2.40 25.07
CA ALA A 963 -34.64 1.80 24.84
C ALA A 963 -34.57 0.26 24.84
N ARG A 964 -33.57 -0.33 24.19
CA ARG A 964 -33.44 -1.79 24.02
C ARG A 964 -32.87 -2.47 25.26
N GLU A 965 -31.61 -2.16 25.60
CA GLU A 965 -30.88 -2.84 26.68
C GLU A 965 -31.41 -2.40 28.05
N GLY A 966 -31.85 -1.15 28.21
CA GLY A 966 -32.47 -0.69 29.45
C GLY A 966 -33.78 -1.42 29.74
N THR A 967 -34.63 -1.62 28.73
CA THR A 967 -35.86 -2.41 28.87
C THR A 967 -35.58 -3.88 29.19
N LYS A 968 -34.60 -4.51 28.52
CA LYS A 968 -34.21 -5.90 28.79
C LYS A 968 -33.66 -6.10 30.20
N TRP A 969 -32.85 -5.17 30.68
CA TRP A 969 -32.35 -5.19 32.05
C TRP A 969 -33.49 -5.08 33.06
N LEU A 970 -34.41 -4.12 32.90
CA LEU A 970 -35.56 -3.97 33.77
C LEU A 970 -36.46 -5.22 33.80
N ASP A 971 -36.68 -5.86 32.66
CA ASP A 971 -37.46 -7.10 32.57
C ASP A 971 -36.77 -8.26 33.32
N SER A 972 -35.44 -8.37 33.18
CA SER A 972 -34.63 -9.41 33.82
C SER A 972 -34.48 -9.23 35.34
N CYS A 973 -34.52 -7.99 35.83
CA CYS A 973 -34.31 -7.64 37.24
C CYS A 973 -35.61 -7.23 37.98
N ILE A 974 -36.78 -7.47 37.38
CA ILE A 974 -38.07 -7.01 37.93
C ILE A 974 -38.35 -7.52 39.35
N SER A 975 -37.85 -8.71 39.71
CA SER A 975 -38.06 -9.32 41.02
C SER A 975 -36.99 -8.97 42.05
N THR A 976 -35.90 -8.33 41.63
CA THR A 976 -34.73 -8.04 42.48
C THR A 976 -34.55 -6.55 42.74
N LEU A 977 -35.00 -5.69 41.83
CA LEU A 977 -34.91 -4.23 41.94
C LEU A 977 -35.80 -3.67 43.06
N ALA A 978 -35.30 -2.65 43.76
CA ALA A 978 -36.14 -1.85 44.64
C ALA A 978 -37.24 -1.14 43.85
N ALA A 979 -38.46 -1.09 44.41
CA ALA A 979 -39.65 -0.51 43.77
C ALA A 979 -39.41 0.91 43.21
N GLN A 980 -38.74 1.76 44.00
CA GLN A 980 -38.43 3.13 43.61
C GLN A 980 -37.47 3.19 42.43
N VAL A 981 -36.35 2.45 42.48
CA VAL A 981 -35.34 2.39 41.41
C VAL A 981 -35.96 1.89 40.11
N PHE A 982 -36.82 0.87 40.19
CA PHE A 982 -37.56 0.34 39.04
C PHE A 982 -38.46 1.40 38.39
N LEU A 983 -39.26 2.12 39.19
CA LEU A 983 -40.17 3.15 38.70
C LEU A 983 -39.42 4.35 38.09
N ASP A 984 -38.37 4.83 38.74
CA ASP A 984 -37.58 5.97 38.28
C ASP A 984 -36.88 5.65 36.95
N THR A 985 -36.21 4.51 36.89
CA THR A 985 -35.51 4.04 35.68
C THR A 985 -36.49 3.85 34.52
N LYS A 986 -37.64 3.21 34.78
CA LYS A 986 -38.66 3.00 33.76
C LYS A 986 -39.19 4.32 33.19
N THR A 987 -39.49 5.27 34.07
CA THR A 987 -39.99 6.60 33.68
C THR A 987 -38.98 7.29 32.79
N LEU A 988 -37.71 7.26 33.19
CA LEU A 988 -36.61 7.84 32.43
C LEU A 988 -36.45 7.22 31.03
N ILE A 989 -36.53 5.89 30.91
CA ILE A 989 -36.45 5.22 29.59
C ILE A 989 -37.65 5.60 28.72
N LEU A 990 -38.87 5.71 29.28
CA LEU A 990 -40.04 6.16 28.52
C LEU A 990 -39.92 7.61 28.04
N GLU A 991 -39.37 8.50 28.87
CA GLU A 991 -39.05 9.87 28.48
C GLU A 991 -38.05 9.91 27.33
N VAL A 992 -36.95 9.14 27.43
CA VAL A 992 -35.96 9.04 26.36
C VAL A 992 -36.55 8.48 25.07
N ILE A 993 -37.43 7.49 25.14
CA ILE A 993 -38.14 6.98 23.94
C ILE A 993 -39.01 8.08 23.32
N ALA A 994 -39.75 8.84 24.12
CA ALA A 994 -40.59 9.94 23.64
C ALA A 994 -39.75 11.05 23.00
N GLU A 995 -38.66 11.46 23.64
CA GLU A 995 -37.71 12.43 23.11
C GLU A 995 -37.04 11.91 21.83
N GLY A 996 -36.61 10.64 21.83
CA GLY A 996 -36.02 10.00 20.66
C GLY A 996 -36.97 9.97 19.47
N LYS A 997 -38.28 9.79 19.67
CA LYS A 997 -39.26 9.88 18.57
C LYS A 997 -39.35 11.28 17.97
N VAL A 998 -38.98 12.32 18.72
CA VAL A 998 -38.94 13.70 18.24
C VAL A 998 -37.59 13.98 17.59
N PHE A 999 -36.48 13.76 18.31
CA PHE A 999 -35.12 14.08 17.86
C PHE A 999 -34.60 13.13 16.77
N CYS A 1000 -34.95 11.85 16.84
CA CYS A 1000 -34.54 10.79 15.92
C CYS A 1000 -35.68 10.33 15.00
N ARG A 1001 -36.68 11.19 14.76
CA ARG A 1001 -37.85 10.89 13.90
C ARG A 1001 -37.51 10.32 12.52
N ASN A 1002 -36.32 10.61 12.00
CA ASN A 1002 -35.84 10.21 10.67
C ASN A 1002 -34.86 9.01 10.71
N ASN A 1003 -34.68 8.38 11.88
CA ASN A 1003 -33.83 7.20 12.04
C ASN A 1003 -34.69 5.93 12.15
N HIS A 1004 -34.82 5.19 11.04
CA HIS A 1004 -35.63 3.97 10.98
C HIS A 1004 -35.25 2.95 12.06
N GLN A 1005 -33.95 2.73 12.27
CA GLN A 1005 -33.47 1.76 13.26
C GLN A 1005 -33.94 2.10 14.68
N PHE A 1006 -33.87 3.37 15.08
CA PHE A 1006 -34.39 3.80 16.38
C PHE A 1006 -35.92 3.68 16.42
N MET A 1007 -36.62 4.09 15.36
CA MET A 1007 -38.09 4.03 15.33
C MET A 1007 -38.60 2.60 15.46
N ASP A 1008 -37.96 1.63 14.81
CA ASP A 1008 -38.28 0.21 14.93
C ASP A 1008 -38.03 -0.33 16.35
N ILE A 1009 -36.91 0.09 16.97
CA ILE A 1009 -36.59 -0.25 18.36
C ILE A 1009 -37.62 0.37 19.31
N ALA A 1010 -37.98 1.64 19.14
CA ALA A 1010 -38.97 2.32 19.96
C ALA A 1010 -40.34 1.63 19.85
N ALA A 1011 -40.77 1.29 18.63
CA ALA A 1011 -42.02 0.57 18.38
C ALA A 1011 -42.04 -0.83 19.02
N THR A 1012 -40.87 -1.49 19.09
CA THR A 1012 -40.74 -2.82 19.68
C THR A 1012 -40.70 -2.79 21.21
N TYR A 1013 -39.91 -1.90 21.81
CA TYR A 1013 -39.60 -1.94 23.25
C TYR A 1013 -40.49 -1.04 24.11
N GLU A 1014 -41.09 0.04 23.57
CA GLU A 1014 -42.02 0.87 24.34
C GLU A 1014 -43.26 0.10 24.84
N PRO A 1015 -43.93 -0.75 24.02
CA PRO A 1015 -45.05 -1.56 24.50
C PRO A 1015 -44.63 -2.56 25.57
N VAL A 1016 -43.43 -3.14 25.45
CA VAL A 1016 -42.86 -4.07 26.45
C VAL A 1016 -42.68 -3.35 27.78
N LEU A 1017 -42.01 -2.19 27.77
CA LEU A 1017 -41.76 -1.39 28.98
C LEU A 1017 -43.05 -0.93 29.65
N LYS A 1018 -44.07 -0.54 28.88
CA LYS A 1018 -45.41 -0.22 29.40
C LYS A 1018 -46.06 -1.42 30.12
N LYS A 1019 -45.94 -2.63 29.55
CA LYS A 1019 -46.46 -3.89 30.13
C LYS A 1019 -45.73 -4.38 31.38
N LEU A 1020 -44.56 -3.82 31.73
CA LEU A 1020 -43.87 -4.16 32.97
C LEU A 1020 -44.50 -3.51 34.22
N LEU A 1021 -45.40 -2.51 34.07
CA LEU A 1021 -46.02 -1.79 35.22
C LEU A 1021 -46.81 -2.71 36.18
N PRO A 1022 -47.71 -3.59 35.70
CA PRO A 1022 -48.54 -4.43 36.57
C PRO A 1022 -47.76 -5.59 37.22
N LYS A 1023 -46.49 -5.78 36.84
CA LYS A 1023 -45.62 -6.86 37.31
C LYS A 1023 -44.46 -6.36 38.19
N GLY A 1024 -44.41 -5.04 38.44
CA GLY A 1024 -43.30 -4.40 39.13
C GLY A 1024 -43.29 -4.68 40.64
N PRO A 1025 -42.12 -4.58 41.29
CA PRO A 1025 -41.99 -4.77 42.73
C PRO A 1025 -42.78 -3.69 43.48
N GLY A 1026 -43.63 -4.11 44.44
CA GLY A 1026 -44.45 -3.21 45.27
C GLY A 1026 -45.85 -2.88 44.72
N VAL A 1027 -46.27 -3.46 43.60
CA VAL A 1027 -47.67 -3.38 43.13
C VAL A 1027 -48.48 -4.52 43.78
N PRO A 1028 -49.50 -4.24 44.61
CA PRO A 1028 -50.37 -5.31 45.12
C PRO A 1028 -51.09 -5.96 43.94
N LEU A 1029 -51.01 -7.29 43.85
CA LEU A 1029 -51.67 -8.12 42.83
C LEU A 1029 -53.18 -7.92 42.81
#